data_AF-A0A2U2BBH2-F1
#
_entry.id   AF-A0A2U2BBH2-F1
#
_cell.length_a   1.000
_cell.length_b   1.000
_cell.length_c   1.000
_cell.angle_alpha   90.00
_cell.angle_beta   90.00
_cell.angle_gamma   90.00
#
_symmetry.space_group_name_H-M   'P 1'
#
loop_
_entity.id
_entity.type
_entity.pdbx_description
1 polymer ?
#
loop_
_entity_poly.entity_id
_entity_poly.type
_entity_poly.pdbx_seq_one_letter_code
_entity_poly.pdbx_strand_id
1 'polypeptide(L)'
;MDRVPVFLKKNLSGLLVFFFSLAIYAITMSPTTNFWDSGEFIASANGLQVPHPPGAPLYLLLARVLASFAPTPVLVAPFVNFLSVVASAFAVFFIYKILLILISLSDAREGGQHYCIGQIAASGGALLFAFTDSFWYSAVEAEVYALSLFFSVLTLWVFLLWYTRENNESRLFFLGVYFLGLSIAVHLLNLLLVPVFVLIFFWKKSGHLPIITVKALLVGVLLLGLLFFGFVTYGLWPAMKLELFLVNGVGMPQHSGLWLWVIILMGIHVAGIHFTFRKQQVLHLIFVTSALIFMGWFSYALVPVRASAGPAINMNDPDNVFSLNNYINRTQYGSRPLLYGPHAGATVKNWEEYQAFYFDEKDRKYQKKPAGARLNFKADDYVWFPRMYSRQAYHLEGYEWWTGLNAKEKEPSFAHQLDFFLKYQMGHNFLRYLMWNLVGRQNDHQGHGDILSGNWASGIDFIDRYFLGNREYLSSQDQYSPAANFYFGIPLLLVLLGGVFLLRSGNGKRMNVLTLLILMFVMMGPAIVLYLNQPPYEPRERDYVFVGAFMTMSLFAGMGIYGILKKVLQFSGSLLTLSLSGLLLIMAGPGLMFSVNLNDHDRSERYLARDLAASQLRSCPPNAILFTYGDNDTYPLWYAQQVEKVRPDVHLVNIGLLGTDWYVEQMTNETSGGSNLQLTLPISFYRQHALEFFRVSRMHSSGLAGKKILSELASSETERKEPDGFFGHDLNPIWTLRTQQGKTLQWNVQANFLSSGTLALMDFIFTNASVHPVCFTRNVEYSSLYGLENRFVSHGLIWKLGGEENSQKGRNSVMKELALFSDSIQISREDTWYDYSCRQALSLSGYRQMSLDLARDLLEYGEEKKASEVLRKSLDEWPYSPYQEQAGMLDAARLLMLSGEREQAEQLVRNISYINLQDVYFYFYSGFDTEHIRRKYCGFFKELKSLAKELELKDVTIEIDMELHSMCDF
;
A
#
# COMPACT_ATOMS: atom_id res chain seq x y z
N MET A 1 41.91 -3.85 -29.42
CA MET A 1 40.58 -3.39 -28.90
C MET A 1 39.59 -3.04 -30.03
N ASP A 2 39.84 -3.45 -31.28
CA ASP A 2 39.06 -3.00 -32.46
C ASP A 2 37.88 -3.91 -32.86
N ARG A 3 37.57 -4.94 -32.06
CA ARG A 3 36.44 -5.85 -32.29
C ARG A 3 35.29 -5.70 -31.30
N VAL A 4 35.18 -4.56 -30.59
CA VAL A 4 33.95 -4.25 -29.84
C VAL A 4 32.94 -3.64 -30.82
N PRO A 5 31.75 -4.23 -31.02
CA PRO A 5 30.70 -3.70 -31.89
C PRO A 5 30.47 -2.21 -31.64
N VAL A 6 30.31 -1.42 -32.71
CA VAL A 6 30.05 0.03 -32.63
C VAL A 6 28.86 0.35 -31.70
N PHE A 7 27.89 -0.56 -31.63
CA PHE A 7 26.77 -0.50 -30.69
C PHE A 7 27.20 -0.52 -29.22
N LEU A 8 28.10 -1.42 -28.83
CA LEU A 8 28.62 -1.53 -27.47
C LEU A 8 29.42 -0.28 -27.10
N LYS A 9 30.27 0.24 -27.99
CA LYS A 9 31.02 1.48 -27.74
C LYS A 9 30.11 2.69 -27.50
N LYS A 10 28.98 2.80 -28.21
CA LYS A 10 28.02 3.91 -28.08
C LYS A 10 27.06 3.79 -26.89
N ASN A 11 26.90 2.59 -26.33
CA ASN A 11 25.92 2.32 -25.26
C ASN A 11 26.55 1.83 -23.95
N LEU A 12 27.88 1.69 -23.88
CA LEU A 12 28.58 1.10 -22.74
C LEU A 12 28.18 1.73 -21.41
N SER A 13 28.21 3.06 -21.29
CA SER A 13 27.84 3.76 -20.06
C SER A 13 26.39 3.51 -19.64
N GLY A 14 25.45 3.48 -20.59
CA GLY A 14 24.05 3.16 -20.30
C GLY A 14 23.87 1.70 -19.87
N LEU A 15 24.59 0.77 -20.50
CA LEU A 15 24.58 -0.64 -20.10
C LEU A 15 25.21 -0.84 -18.71
N LEU A 16 26.27 -0.11 -18.37
CA LEU A 16 26.86 -0.14 -17.03
C LEU A 16 25.86 0.34 -15.98
N VAL A 17 25.15 1.47 -16.23
CA VAL A 17 24.08 1.94 -15.34
C VAL A 17 22.98 0.88 -15.19
N PHE A 18 22.53 0.28 -16.29
CA PHE A 18 21.53 -0.79 -16.28
C PHE A 18 21.97 -2.00 -15.45
N PHE A 19 23.13 -2.58 -15.75
CA PHE A 19 23.61 -3.78 -15.07
C PHE A 19 24.00 -3.53 -13.61
N PHE A 20 24.48 -2.32 -13.29
CA PHE A 20 24.74 -1.94 -11.91
C PHE A 20 23.44 -1.86 -11.10
N SER A 21 22.43 -1.13 -11.59
CA SER A 21 21.12 -1.08 -10.92
C SER A 21 20.46 -2.46 -10.85
N LEU A 22 20.52 -3.26 -11.92
CA LEU A 22 20.01 -4.63 -11.94
C LEU A 22 20.68 -5.50 -10.87
N ALA A 23 22.01 -5.43 -10.77
CA ALA A 23 22.76 -6.21 -9.78
C ALA A 23 22.38 -5.81 -8.35
N ILE A 24 22.33 -4.51 -8.05
CA ILE A 24 21.96 -4.02 -6.71
C ILE A 24 20.53 -4.43 -6.35
N TYR A 25 19.56 -4.21 -7.24
CA TYR A 25 18.18 -4.61 -6.97
C TYR A 25 18.01 -6.12 -6.87
N ALA A 26 18.76 -6.91 -7.64
CA ALA A 26 18.69 -8.37 -7.57
C ALA A 26 19.26 -8.93 -6.26
N ILE A 27 20.37 -8.38 -5.75
CA ILE A 27 20.96 -8.84 -4.48
C ILE A 27 20.17 -8.38 -3.26
N THR A 28 19.43 -7.27 -3.36
CA THR A 28 18.58 -6.71 -2.29
C THR A 28 17.11 -7.12 -2.39
N MET A 29 16.76 -7.95 -3.38
CA MET A 29 15.39 -8.38 -3.66
C MET A 29 14.82 -9.25 -2.54
N SER A 30 13.53 -9.09 -2.22
CA SER A 30 12.86 -10.00 -1.30
C SER A 30 12.83 -11.45 -1.85
N PRO A 31 13.19 -12.46 -1.04
CA PRO A 31 13.17 -13.86 -1.46
C PRO A 31 11.76 -14.46 -1.47
N THR A 32 10.77 -13.82 -0.85
CA THR A 32 9.39 -14.30 -0.74
C THR A 32 8.38 -13.14 -0.82
N THR A 33 7.14 -13.35 -0.37
CA THR A 33 6.11 -12.32 -0.27
C THR A 33 6.43 -11.31 0.84
N ASN A 34 6.02 -10.05 0.64
CA ASN A 34 5.98 -9.03 1.69
C ASN A 34 4.53 -8.78 2.16
N PHE A 35 4.36 -7.89 3.14
CA PHE A 35 3.06 -7.37 3.56
C PHE A 35 2.43 -6.47 2.47
N TRP A 36 1.18 -6.03 2.67
CA TRP A 36 0.37 -5.34 1.65
C TRP A 36 0.16 -6.21 0.40
N ASP A 37 0.05 -5.58 -0.77
CA ASP A 37 -0.49 -6.17 -1.99
C ASP A 37 0.40 -7.29 -2.58
N SER A 38 1.67 -7.39 -2.16
CA SER A 38 2.65 -8.36 -2.67
C SER A 38 2.15 -9.80 -2.65
N GLY A 39 1.57 -10.26 -1.54
CA GLY A 39 1.08 -11.64 -1.40
C GLY A 39 -0.08 -11.96 -2.34
N GLU A 40 -1.00 -11.01 -2.50
CA GLU A 40 -2.14 -11.15 -3.40
C GLU A 40 -1.68 -11.14 -4.87
N PHE A 41 -0.77 -10.24 -5.26
CA PHE A 41 -0.26 -10.18 -6.62
C PHE A 41 0.51 -11.45 -7.00
N ILE A 42 1.36 -11.98 -6.12
CA ILE A 42 2.09 -13.22 -6.39
C ILE A 42 1.12 -14.41 -6.49
N ALA A 43 0.16 -14.52 -5.56
CA ALA A 43 -0.87 -15.56 -5.59
C ALA A 43 -1.75 -15.48 -6.85
N SER A 44 -2.14 -14.27 -7.23
CA SER A 44 -2.97 -14.01 -8.41
C SER A 44 -2.21 -14.25 -9.70
N ALA A 45 -0.94 -13.83 -9.79
CA ALA A 45 -0.08 -14.11 -10.94
C ALA A 45 0.15 -15.61 -11.12
N ASN A 46 0.32 -16.38 -10.04
CA ASN A 46 0.51 -17.83 -10.12
C ASN A 46 -0.74 -18.56 -10.69
N GLY A 47 -1.95 -18.11 -10.35
CA GLY A 47 -3.20 -18.74 -10.79
C GLY A 47 -3.92 -18.05 -11.96
N LEU A 48 -3.38 -16.94 -12.48
CA LEU A 48 -4.15 -15.96 -13.28
C LEU A 48 -5.49 -15.64 -12.63
N GLN A 49 -5.46 -15.28 -11.35
CA GLN A 49 -6.64 -14.95 -10.55
C GLN A 49 -7.01 -13.47 -10.69
N VAL A 50 -8.06 -13.01 -10.01
CA VAL A 50 -8.53 -11.62 -10.09
C VAL A 50 -8.23 -10.92 -8.76
N PRO A 51 -7.14 -10.12 -8.68
CA PRO A 51 -6.76 -9.40 -7.45
C PRO A 51 -7.64 -8.15 -7.26
N HIS A 52 -7.33 -7.34 -6.25
CA HIS A 52 -8.08 -6.13 -5.97
C HIS A 52 -8.16 -5.16 -7.18
N PRO A 53 -9.25 -4.37 -7.30
CA PRO A 53 -9.44 -3.50 -8.45
C PRO A 53 -8.43 -2.33 -8.50
N PRO A 54 -7.89 -2.00 -9.69
CA PRO A 54 -8.40 -2.35 -11.02
C PRO A 54 -7.67 -3.54 -11.68
N GLY A 55 -7.02 -4.42 -10.91
CA GLY A 55 -6.56 -5.74 -11.37
C GLY A 55 -5.22 -5.84 -12.09
N ALA A 56 -4.73 -4.75 -12.69
CA ALA A 56 -3.45 -4.70 -13.42
C ALA A 56 -3.18 -5.92 -14.36
N PRO A 57 -4.10 -6.24 -15.30
CA PRO A 57 -4.04 -7.50 -16.04
C PRO A 57 -2.78 -7.69 -16.89
N LEU A 58 -2.17 -6.61 -17.42
CA LEU A 58 -0.90 -6.74 -18.15
C LEU A 58 0.25 -7.12 -17.22
N TYR A 59 0.26 -6.59 -15.99
CA TYR A 59 1.22 -7.00 -14.96
C TYR A 59 1.06 -8.49 -14.64
N LEU A 60 -0.17 -8.95 -14.40
CA LEU A 60 -0.46 -10.36 -14.10
C LEU A 60 0.00 -11.31 -15.22
N LEU A 61 -0.20 -10.95 -16.49
CA LEU A 61 0.25 -11.76 -17.62
C LEU A 61 1.77 -11.89 -17.67
N LEU A 62 2.50 -10.79 -17.45
CA LEU A 62 3.97 -10.81 -17.42
C LEU A 62 4.50 -11.56 -16.20
N ALA A 63 3.90 -11.33 -15.04
CA ALA A 63 4.23 -12.03 -13.79
C ALA A 63 3.96 -13.54 -13.91
N ARG A 64 2.86 -13.95 -14.56
CA ARG A 64 2.56 -15.37 -14.85
C ARG A 64 3.63 -16.01 -15.72
N VAL A 65 4.14 -15.30 -16.73
CA VAL A 65 5.24 -15.81 -17.57
C VAL A 65 6.48 -16.07 -16.72
N LEU A 66 6.87 -15.15 -15.83
CA LEU A 66 8.01 -15.39 -14.94
C LEU A 66 7.76 -16.51 -13.93
N ALA A 67 6.59 -16.52 -13.30
CA ALA A 67 6.18 -17.58 -12.37
C ALA A 67 6.24 -18.97 -13.02
N SER A 68 5.95 -19.09 -14.33
CA SER A 68 6.00 -20.38 -15.04
C SER A 68 7.41 -20.96 -15.22
N PHE A 69 8.46 -20.14 -15.05
CA PHE A 69 9.85 -20.61 -15.05
C PHE A 69 10.35 -21.07 -13.67
N ALA A 70 9.56 -20.87 -12.61
CA ALA A 70 9.92 -21.34 -11.27
C ALA A 70 9.86 -22.87 -11.20
N PRO A 71 10.96 -23.57 -10.86
CA PRO A 71 11.00 -25.03 -10.86
C PRO A 71 10.30 -25.64 -9.64
N THR A 72 10.09 -24.86 -8.57
CA THR A 72 9.36 -25.26 -7.37
C THR A 72 8.42 -24.14 -6.92
N PRO A 73 7.35 -24.45 -6.17
CA PRO A 73 6.41 -23.43 -5.69
C PRO A 73 7.06 -22.35 -4.83
N VAL A 74 8.04 -22.70 -4.00
CA VAL A 74 8.79 -21.76 -3.14
C VAL A 74 9.57 -20.72 -3.98
N LEU A 75 9.95 -21.07 -5.21
CA LEU A 75 10.65 -20.15 -6.11
C LEU A 75 9.71 -19.28 -6.94
N VAL A 76 8.39 -19.39 -6.81
CA VAL A 76 7.47 -18.52 -7.56
C VAL A 76 7.60 -17.07 -7.13
N ALA A 77 7.62 -16.78 -5.83
CA ALA A 77 7.77 -15.42 -5.31
C ALA A 77 9.01 -14.67 -5.84
N PRO A 78 10.24 -15.22 -5.77
CA PRO A 78 11.41 -14.50 -6.26
C PRO A 78 11.37 -14.28 -7.78
N PHE A 79 10.77 -15.19 -8.57
CA PHE A 79 10.58 -14.96 -10.01
C PHE A 79 9.61 -13.82 -10.30
N VAL A 80 8.54 -13.67 -9.51
CA VAL A 80 7.59 -12.57 -9.65
C VAL A 80 8.20 -11.26 -9.15
N ASN A 81 8.90 -11.25 -8.00
CA ASN A 81 9.66 -10.09 -7.51
C ASN A 81 10.70 -9.62 -8.53
N PHE A 82 11.32 -10.55 -9.27
CA PHE A 82 12.30 -10.23 -10.30
C PHE A 82 11.72 -9.42 -11.47
N LEU A 83 10.39 -9.45 -11.69
CA LEU A 83 9.73 -8.56 -12.66
C LEU A 83 9.97 -7.09 -12.31
N SER A 84 9.81 -6.74 -11.03
CA SER A 84 10.04 -5.39 -10.52
C SER A 84 11.51 -5.00 -10.64
N VAL A 85 12.43 -5.89 -10.29
CA VAL A 85 13.88 -5.69 -10.42
C VAL A 85 14.26 -5.34 -11.87
N VAL A 86 13.80 -6.14 -12.83
CA VAL A 86 14.08 -5.92 -14.26
C VAL A 86 13.42 -4.65 -14.77
N ALA A 87 12.15 -4.42 -14.46
CA ALA A 87 11.42 -3.23 -14.87
C ALA A 87 12.09 -1.95 -14.33
N SER A 88 12.48 -1.95 -13.05
CA SER A 88 13.17 -0.83 -12.42
C SER A 88 14.55 -0.57 -13.00
N ALA A 89 15.36 -1.61 -13.26
CA ALA A 89 16.65 -1.45 -13.92
C ALA A 89 16.51 -0.84 -15.33
N PHE A 90 15.51 -1.28 -16.10
CA PHE A 90 15.18 -0.65 -17.38
C PHE A 90 14.67 0.79 -17.21
N ALA A 91 13.90 1.09 -16.16
CA ALA A 91 13.44 2.44 -15.89
C ALA A 91 14.63 3.39 -15.70
N VAL A 92 15.61 3.00 -14.88
CA VAL A 92 16.86 3.74 -14.67
C VAL A 92 17.63 3.91 -15.99
N PHE A 93 17.72 2.87 -16.82
CA PHE A 93 18.32 2.95 -18.15
C PHE A 93 17.62 3.97 -19.06
N PHE A 94 16.28 4.00 -19.08
CA PHE A 94 15.55 4.96 -19.91
C PHE A 94 15.64 6.39 -19.36
N ILE A 95 15.73 6.58 -18.04
CA ILE A 95 16.04 7.89 -17.42
C ILE A 95 17.42 8.39 -17.88
N TYR A 96 18.42 7.51 -17.89
CA TYR A 96 19.74 7.81 -18.45
C TYR A 96 19.62 8.27 -19.93
N LYS A 97 18.83 7.57 -20.75
CA LYS A 97 18.62 7.95 -22.15
C LYS A 97 17.86 9.27 -22.31
N ILE A 98 16.86 9.53 -21.47
CA ILE A 98 16.12 10.79 -21.43
C ILE A 98 17.08 11.93 -21.09
N LEU A 99 17.92 11.78 -20.06
CA LEU A 99 18.92 12.78 -19.67
C LEU A 99 19.87 13.13 -20.83
N LEU A 100 20.38 12.14 -21.57
CA LEU A 100 21.21 12.42 -22.75
C LEU A 100 20.46 13.26 -23.80
N ILE A 101 19.18 12.96 -24.05
CA ILE A 101 18.36 13.75 -24.98
C ILE A 101 18.16 15.17 -24.44
N LEU A 102 17.79 15.34 -23.17
CA LEU A 102 17.57 16.65 -22.55
C LEU A 102 18.84 17.51 -22.55
N ILE A 103 19.99 16.91 -22.26
CA ILE A 103 21.30 17.59 -22.33
C ILE A 103 21.55 18.08 -23.76
N SER A 104 21.36 17.22 -24.77
CA SER A 104 21.53 17.60 -26.19
C SER A 104 20.57 18.70 -26.65
N LEU A 105 19.33 18.70 -26.14
CA LEU A 105 18.34 19.74 -26.42
C LEU A 105 18.71 21.07 -25.76
N SER A 106 19.35 21.03 -24.59
CA SER A 106 19.73 22.22 -23.81
C SER A 106 21.04 22.86 -24.29
N ASP A 107 21.94 22.08 -24.87
CA ASP A 107 23.30 22.49 -25.24
C ASP A 107 23.80 21.70 -26.45
N ALA A 108 23.81 22.34 -27.62
CA ALA A 108 24.14 21.71 -28.90
C ALA A 108 25.65 21.63 -29.20
N ARG A 109 26.52 21.61 -28.18
CA ARG A 109 27.97 21.59 -28.40
C ARG A 109 28.45 20.18 -28.71
N GLU A 110 28.99 20.00 -29.91
CA GLU A 110 29.54 18.74 -30.39
C GLU A 110 31.04 18.66 -30.12
N GLY A 111 31.49 17.60 -29.46
CA GLY A 111 32.90 17.33 -29.15
C GLY A 111 33.03 16.17 -28.15
N GLY A 112 34.14 15.41 -28.22
CA GLY A 112 34.32 14.20 -27.41
C GLY A 112 34.24 14.44 -25.90
N GLN A 113 34.76 15.57 -25.41
CA GLN A 113 34.70 15.94 -23.99
C GLN A 113 33.30 16.36 -23.53
N HIS A 114 32.55 17.09 -24.36
CA HIS A 114 31.15 17.46 -24.10
C HIS A 114 30.26 16.21 -24.03
N TYR A 115 30.49 15.24 -24.92
CA TYR A 115 29.82 13.95 -24.88
C TYR A 115 30.14 13.17 -23.60
N CYS A 116 31.42 13.12 -23.19
CA CYS A 116 31.86 12.46 -21.95
C CYS A 116 31.17 13.04 -20.70
N ILE A 117 31.20 14.37 -20.51
CA ILE A 117 30.52 14.98 -19.34
C ILE A 117 29.00 14.78 -19.38
N GLY A 118 28.41 14.71 -20.59
CA GLY A 118 26.99 14.37 -20.76
C GLY A 118 26.67 12.96 -20.31
N GLN A 119 27.53 11.97 -20.61
CA GLN A 119 27.38 10.60 -20.14
C GLN A 119 27.55 10.49 -18.62
N ILE A 120 28.52 11.20 -18.05
CA ILE A 120 28.73 11.24 -16.58
C ILE A 120 27.51 11.84 -15.89
N ALA A 121 27.04 13.00 -16.36
CA ALA A 121 25.88 13.67 -15.80
C ALA A 121 24.59 12.85 -15.92
N ALA A 122 24.37 12.20 -17.06
CA ALA A 122 23.24 11.29 -17.25
C ALA A 122 23.33 10.06 -16.34
N SER A 123 24.53 9.53 -16.09
CA SER A 123 24.74 8.42 -15.15
C SER A 123 24.47 8.87 -13.72
N GLY A 124 24.98 10.02 -13.30
CA GLY A 124 24.74 10.59 -11.97
C GLY A 124 23.26 10.86 -11.70
N GLY A 125 22.54 11.48 -12.64
CA GLY A 125 21.09 11.71 -12.49
C GLY A 125 20.26 10.42 -12.48
N ALA A 126 20.60 9.44 -13.31
CA ALA A 126 19.89 8.16 -13.34
C ALA A 126 20.15 7.32 -12.08
N LEU A 127 21.41 7.26 -11.60
CA LEU A 127 21.74 6.57 -10.36
C LEU A 127 21.18 7.28 -9.13
N LEU A 128 21.07 8.61 -9.16
CA LEU A 128 20.43 9.36 -8.06
C LEU A 128 18.98 8.90 -7.93
N PHE A 129 18.26 8.80 -9.05
CA PHE A 129 16.92 8.22 -9.05
C PHE A 129 16.90 6.76 -8.59
N ALA A 130 17.86 5.95 -9.06
CA ALA A 130 17.93 4.54 -8.71
C ALA A 130 17.96 4.29 -7.19
N PHE A 131 18.55 5.23 -6.43
CA PHE A 131 18.73 5.10 -5.00
C PHE A 131 17.85 6.06 -4.18
N THR A 132 16.82 6.67 -4.77
CA THR A 132 15.78 7.37 -3.98
C THR A 132 14.99 6.35 -3.15
N ASP A 133 14.79 6.65 -1.86
CA ASP A 133 14.08 5.85 -0.85
C ASP A 133 12.81 5.18 -1.43
N SER A 134 11.85 6.00 -1.88
CA SER A 134 10.54 5.52 -2.34
C SER A 134 10.62 4.61 -3.58
N PHE A 135 11.56 4.85 -4.50
CA PHE A 135 11.68 4.05 -5.72
C PHE A 135 12.35 2.72 -5.45
N TRP A 136 13.41 2.70 -4.64
CA TRP A 136 14.13 1.46 -4.33
C TRP A 136 13.20 0.51 -3.56
N TYR A 137 12.36 1.00 -2.64
CA TYR A 137 11.36 0.17 -1.94
C TYR A 137 10.49 -0.65 -2.91
N SER A 138 9.99 -0.02 -3.98
CA SER A 138 9.18 -0.68 -5.01
C SER A 138 9.99 -1.53 -6.01
N ALA A 139 11.31 -1.36 -6.09
CA ALA A 139 12.16 -2.06 -7.06
C ALA A 139 12.48 -3.50 -6.65
N VAL A 140 12.34 -3.83 -5.36
CA VAL A 140 12.80 -5.10 -4.75
C VAL A 140 11.65 -6.03 -4.33
N GLU A 141 10.41 -5.72 -4.72
CA GLU A 141 9.22 -6.52 -4.39
C GLU A 141 8.18 -6.56 -5.50
N ALA A 142 7.31 -7.58 -5.49
CA ALA A 142 6.20 -7.74 -6.42
C ALA A 142 5.13 -6.66 -6.22
N GLU A 143 5.24 -5.59 -7.00
CA GLU A 143 4.34 -4.45 -6.98
C GLU A 143 4.14 -3.88 -8.40
N VAL A 144 2.99 -3.24 -8.64
CA VAL A 144 2.66 -2.70 -9.98
C VAL A 144 3.44 -1.42 -10.32
N TYR A 145 3.95 -0.72 -9.32
CA TYR A 145 4.56 0.61 -9.47
C TYR A 145 5.88 0.59 -10.26
N ALA A 146 6.71 -0.43 -10.10
CA ALA A 146 7.95 -0.59 -10.85
C ALA A 146 7.70 -0.69 -12.36
N LEU A 147 6.76 -1.57 -12.76
CA LEU A 147 6.38 -1.76 -14.16
C LEU A 147 5.67 -0.52 -14.73
N SER A 148 4.81 0.13 -13.92
CA SER A 148 4.14 1.39 -14.26
C SER A 148 5.13 2.50 -14.60
N LEU A 149 6.17 2.68 -13.76
CA LEU A 149 7.20 3.67 -14.01
C LEU A 149 8.03 3.33 -15.25
N PHE A 150 8.41 2.07 -15.42
CA PHE A 150 9.11 1.60 -16.64
C PHE A 150 8.37 2.02 -17.91
N PHE A 151 7.06 1.76 -17.99
CA PHE A 151 6.26 2.20 -19.14
C PHE A 151 6.20 3.73 -19.27
N SER A 152 6.14 4.46 -18.15
CA SER A 152 6.13 5.92 -18.15
C SER A 152 7.42 6.49 -18.76
N VAL A 153 8.59 6.00 -18.36
CA VAL A 153 9.89 6.46 -18.88
C VAL A 153 10.18 5.94 -20.28
N LEU A 154 9.77 4.71 -20.61
CA LEU A 154 9.87 4.15 -21.96
C LEU A 154 9.05 5.00 -22.94
N THR A 155 7.81 5.31 -22.58
CA THR A 155 6.91 6.13 -23.41
C THR A 155 7.49 7.53 -23.61
N LEU A 156 7.95 8.19 -22.53
CA LEU A 156 8.60 9.49 -22.61
C LEU A 156 9.86 9.47 -23.47
N TRP A 157 10.71 8.46 -23.29
CA TRP A 157 11.93 8.29 -24.11
C TRP A 157 11.59 8.15 -25.59
N VAL A 158 10.59 7.34 -25.96
CA VAL A 158 10.16 7.17 -27.36
C VAL A 158 9.64 8.48 -27.95
N PHE A 159 8.82 9.25 -27.22
CA PHE A 159 8.33 10.55 -27.70
C PHE A 159 9.45 11.59 -27.85
N LEU A 160 10.40 11.64 -26.90
CA LEU A 160 11.58 12.52 -27.00
C LEU A 160 12.51 12.10 -28.15
N LEU A 161 12.68 10.79 -28.36
CA LEU A 161 13.43 10.28 -29.50
C LEU A 161 12.78 10.69 -30.82
N TRP A 162 11.47 10.51 -30.97
CA TRP A 162 10.72 10.98 -32.13
C TRP A 162 10.85 12.50 -32.33
N TYR A 163 10.78 13.26 -31.24
CA TYR A 163 10.92 14.71 -31.26
C TYR A 163 12.28 15.18 -31.78
N THR A 164 13.36 14.48 -31.44
CA THR A 164 14.73 14.85 -31.85
C THR A 164 15.12 14.43 -33.26
N ARG A 165 14.48 13.42 -33.86
CA ARG A 165 14.79 12.96 -35.23
C ARG A 165 14.37 13.99 -36.28
N GLU A 166 15.27 14.36 -37.20
CA GLU A 166 14.96 15.30 -38.28
C GLU A 166 13.88 14.77 -39.21
N ASN A 167 14.00 13.50 -39.62
CA ASN A 167 12.96 12.80 -40.36
C ASN A 167 11.76 12.55 -39.45
N ASN A 168 10.55 12.84 -39.93
CA ASN A 168 9.31 12.56 -39.21
C ASN A 168 8.99 11.05 -39.24
N GLU A 169 9.82 10.26 -38.54
CA GLU A 169 9.68 8.82 -38.35
C GLU A 169 8.42 8.50 -37.53
N SER A 170 7.27 8.54 -38.21
CA SER A 170 5.95 8.44 -37.58
C SER A 170 5.75 7.11 -36.82
N ARG A 171 6.55 6.08 -37.13
CA ARG A 171 6.55 4.79 -36.42
C ARG A 171 6.86 4.93 -34.93
N LEU A 172 7.80 5.82 -34.56
CA LEU A 172 8.15 6.05 -33.16
C LEU A 172 7.00 6.73 -32.41
N PHE A 173 6.32 7.69 -33.04
CA PHE A 173 5.14 8.32 -32.47
C PHE A 173 4.03 7.29 -32.18
N PHE A 174 3.71 6.42 -33.15
CA PHE A 174 2.71 5.37 -32.96
C PHE A 174 3.13 4.33 -31.92
N LEU A 175 4.41 3.99 -31.85
CA LEU A 175 4.93 3.10 -30.80
C LEU A 175 4.74 3.71 -29.40
N GLY A 176 5.00 5.02 -29.24
CA GLY A 176 4.74 5.73 -27.98
C GLY A 176 3.26 5.72 -27.59
N VAL A 177 2.36 5.91 -28.55
CA VAL A 177 0.90 5.81 -28.31
C VAL A 177 0.47 4.39 -27.92
N TYR A 178 1.07 3.37 -28.53
CA TYR A 178 0.80 1.98 -28.16
C TYR A 178 1.27 1.66 -26.73
N PHE A 179 2.47 2.12 -26.33
CA PHE A 179 2.95 1.98 -24.95
C PHE A 179 2.10 2.74 -23.94
N LEU A 180 1.58 3.91 -24.31
CA LEU A 180 0.58 4.63 -23.51
C LEU A 180 -0.67 3.76 -23.29
N GLY A 181 -1.19 3.13 -24.34
CA GLY A 181 -2.32 2.20 -24.24
C GLY A 181 -2.05 1.01 -23.33
N LEU A 182 -0.92 0.32 -23.51
CA LEU A 182 -0.52 -0.83 -22.68
C LEU A 182 -0.37 -0.45 -21.21
N SER A 183 0.16 0.74 -20.92
CA SER A 183 0.38 1.17 -19.54
C SER A 183 -0.90 1.30 -18.72
N ILE A 184 -2.04 1.61 -19.34
CA ILE A 184 -3.36 1.68 -18.66
C ILE A 184 -3.72 0.34 -18.02
N ALA A 185 -3.30 -0.78 -18.62
CA ALA A 185 -3.52 -2.13 -18.10
C ALA A 185 -2.51 -2.58 -17.04
N VAL A 186 -1.56 -1.71 -16.69
CA VAL A 186 -0.67 -1.87 -15.53
C VAL A 186 -1.12 -0.92 -14.43
N HIS A 187 -1.10 0.40 -14.72
CA HIS A 187 -1.47 1.45 -13.79
C HIS A 187 -1.69 2.77 -14.54
N LEU A 188 -2.54 3.65 -13.99
CA LEU A 188 -2.95 4.91 -14.63
C LEU A 188 -1.89 6.04 -14.58
N LEU A 189 -0.68 5.77 -14.06
CA LEU A 189 0.33 6.82 -13.79
C LEU A 189 0.77 7.53 -15.08
N ASN A 190 1.02 6.75 -16.14
CA ASN A 190 1.52 7.27 -17.42
C ASN A 190 0.52 8.24 -18.10
N LEU A 191 -0.77 8.17 -17.79
CA LEU A 191 -1.77 9.11 -18.32
C LEU A 191 -1.43 10.56 -17.93
N LEU A 192 -0.80 10.78 -16.78
CA LEU A 192 -0.40 12.12 -16.33
C LEU A 192 0.68 12.76 -17.22
N LEU A 193 1.39 11.98 -18.05
CA LEU A 193 2.32 12.52 -19.05
C LEU A 193 1.63 12.93 -20.36
N VAL A 194 0.33 12.68 -20.55
CA VAL A 194 -0.39 13.07 -21.77
C VAL A 194 -0.21 14.55 -22.11
N PRO A 195 -0.32 15.51 -21.18
CA PRO A 195 -0.03 16.91 -21.47
C PRO A 195 1.41 17.16 -21.95
N VAL A 196 2.39 16.40 -21.45
CA VAL A 196 3.79 16.46 -21.88
C VAL A 196 3.94 15.93 -23.30
N PHE A 197 3.30 14.80 -23.63
CA PHE A 197 3.35 14.23 -24.98
C PHE A 197 2.67 15.14 -26.02
N VAL A 198 1.55 15.76 -25.68
CA VAL A 198 0.87 16.74 -26.53
C VAL A 198 1.75 17.98 -26.72
N LEU A 199 2.42 18.47 -25.68
CA LEU A 199 3.37 19.58 -25.80
C LEU A 199 4.52 19.24 -26.76
N ILE A 200 5.13 18.07 -26.61
CA ILE A 200 6.19 17.57 -27.50
C ILE A 200 5.69 17.51 -28.95
N PHE A 201 4.47 17.01 -29.18
CA PHE A 201 3.86 16.94 -30.51
C PHE A 201 3.67 18.33 -31.14
N PHE A 202 3.11 19.27 -30.40
CA PHE A 202 2.88 20.64 -30.89
C PHE A 202 4.20 21.34 -31.20
N TRP A 203 5.19 21.23 -30.32
CA TRP A 203 6.52 21.80 -30.56
C TRP A 203 7.21 21.18 -31.77
N LYS A 204 7.06 19.86 -32.00
CA LYS A 204 7.61 19.20 -33.19
C LYS A 204 7.01 19.74 -34.49
N LYS A 205 5.71 20.02 -34.48
CA LYS A 205 4.95 20.40 -35.68
C LYS A 205 4.92 21.91 -35.94
N SER A 206 4.93 22.71 -34.90
CA SER A 206 4.60 24.14 -34.97
C SER A 206 5.65 25.04 -34.31
N GLY A 207 6.68 24.48 -33.65
CA GLY A 207 7.71 25.24 -32.94
C GLY A 207 7.31 25.68 -31.53
N HIS A 208 8.15 26.53 -30.91
CA HIS A 208 8.14 26.81 -29.46
C HIS A 208 7.49 28.15 -29.06
N LEU A 209 6.61 28.72 -29.90
CA LEU A 209 5.97 29.99 -29.55
C LEU A 209 5.13 29.86 -28.26
N PRO A 210 5.10 30.85 -27.35
CA PRO A 210 4.33 30.76 -26.11
C PRO A 210 2.85 30.44 -26.32
N ILE A 211 2.23 31.00 -27.36
CA ILE A 211 0.83 30.71 -27.71
C ILE A 211 0.62 29.23 -28.12
N ILE A 212 1.61 28.61 -28.75
CA ILE A 212 1.58 27.18 -29.12
C ILE A 212 1.72 26.33 -27.86
N THR A 213 2.63 26.70 -26.96
CA THR A 213 2.81 26.04 -25.66
C THR A 213 1.50 26.06 -24.86
N VAL A 214 0.85 27.23 -24.70
CA VAL A 214 -0.43 27.34 -23.98
C VAL A 214 -1.53 26.51 -24.64
N LYS A 215 -1.66 26.58 -25.98
CA LYS A 215 -2.62 25.74 -26.72
C LYS A 215 -2.38 24.26 -26.49
N ALA A 216 -1.12 23.81 -26.53
CA ALA A 216 -0.77 22.42 -26.31
C ALA A 216 -1.10 21.96 -24.89
N LEU A 217 -0.88 22.80 -23.87
CA LEU A 217 -1.25 22.50 -22.49
C LEU A 217 -2.78 22.35 -22.32
N LEU A 218 -3.56 23.27 -22.89
CA LEU A 218 -5.02 23.21 -22.84
C LEU A 218 -5.55 21.95 -23.53
N VAL A 219 -5.05 21.63 -24.73
CA VAL A 219 -5.40 20.40 -25.45
C VAL A 219 -4.94 19.16 -24.68
N GLY A 220 -3.77 19.22 -24.05
CA GLY A 220 -3.22 18.13 -23.24
C GLY A 220 -4.08 17.81 -22.03
N VAL A 221 -4.49 18.82 -21.26
CA VAL A 221 -5.40 18.65 -20.11
C VAL A 221 -6.78 18.16 -20.55
N LEU A 222 -7.31 18.70 -21.65
CA LEU A 222 -8.58 18.22 -22.23
C LEU A 222 -8.48 16.75 -22.65
N LEU A 223 -7.39 16.35 -23.31
CA LEU A 223 -7.17 14.97 -23.75
C LEU A 223 -6.97 14.02 -22.58
N LEU A 224 -6.25 14.45 -21.52
CA LEU A 224 -6.16 13.70 -20.27
C LEU A 224 -7.55 13.48 -19.66
N GLY A 225 -8.36 14.53 -19.55
CA GLY A 225 -9.74 14.43 -19.06
C GLY A 225 -10.60 13.49 -19.92
N LEU A 226 -10.46 13.55 -21.25
CA LEU A 226 -11.18 12.67 -22.18
C LEU A 226 -10.73 11.21 -22.04
N LEU A 227 -9.43 10.95 -21.92
CA LEU A 227 -8.91 9.59 -21.72
C LEU A 227 -9.32 9.02 -20.37
N PHE A 228 -9.27 9.82 -19.31
CA PHE A 228 -9.65 9.37 -17.99
C PHE A 228 -11.17 9.20 -17.86
N PHE A 229 -11.94 10.28 -17.99
CA PHE A 229 -13.39 10.21 -17.79
C PHE A 229 -14.10 9.54 -18.98
N GLY A 230 -13.76 9.93 -20.21
CA GLY A 230 -14.45 9.42 -21.40
C GLY A 230 -14.13 7.96 -21.71
N PHE A 231 -12.86 7.56 -21.61
CA PHE A 231 -12.42 6.22 -21.97
C PHE A 231 -12.33 5.27 -20.77
N VAL A 232 -11.59 5.59 -19.70
CA VAL A 232 -11.45 4.69 -18.55
C VAL A 232 -12.76 4.59 -17.76
N THR A 233 -13.38 5.72 -17.40
CA THR A 233 -14.57 5.72 -16.53
C THR A 233 -15.85 5.37 -17.25
N TYR A 234 -16.13 6.01 -18.39
CA TYR A 234 -17.39 5.85 -19.12
C TYR A 234 -17.28 5.01 -20.40
N GLY A 235 -16.12 4.46 -20.74
CA GLY A 235 -15.90 3.74 -22.00
C GLY A 235 -16.75 2.47 -22.17
N LEU A 236 -17.17 1.86 -21.06
CA LEU A 236 -18.05 0.68 -21.07
C LEU A 236 -19.54 1.02 -21.05
N TRP A 237 -19.92 2.30 -20.89
CA TRP A 237 -21.32 2.70 -20.83
C TRP A 237 -22.15 2.28 -22.06
N PRO A 238 -21.65 2.40 -23.31
CA PRO A 238 -22.39 1.91 -24.48
C PRO A 238 -22.57 0.39 -24.46
N ALA A 239 -21.54 -0.35 -24.02
CA ALA A 239 -21.58 -1.80 -23.88
C ALA A 239 -22.69 -2.23 -22.91
N MET A 240 -22.78 -1.56 -21.75
CA MET A 240 -23.84 -1.81 -20.76
C MET A 240 -25.25 -1.58 -21.32
N LYS A 241 -25.45 -0.54 -22.16
CA LYS A 241 -26.75 -0.27 -22.80
C LYS A 241 -27.12 -1.34 -23.82
N LEU A 242 -26.16 -1.74 -24.66
CA LEU A 242 -26.35 -2.82 -25.63
C LEU A 242 -26.62 -4.16 -24.93
N GLU A 243 -25.94 -4.42 -23.82
CA GLU A 243 -26.13 -5.62 -23.01
C GLU A 243 -27.57 -5.71 -22.49
N LEU A 244 -28.11 -4.64 -21.88
CA LEU A 244 -29.51 -4.62 -21.44
C LEU A 244 -30.49 -4.80 -22.61
N PHE A 245 -30.23 -4.15 -23.74
CA PHE A 245 -31.12 -4.25 -24.89
C PHE A 245 -31.18 -5.67 -25.45
N LEU A 246 -30.03 -6.30 -25.69
CA LEU A 246 -29.97 -7.63 -26.28
C LEU A 246 -30.40 -8.72 -25.30
N VAL A 247 -29.97 -8.67 -24.05
CA VAL A 247 -30.31 -9.71 -23.07
C VAL A 247 -31.75 -9.56 -22.58
N ASN A 248 -32.14 -8.38 -22.07
CA ASN A 248 -33.47 -8.22 -21.49
C ASN A 248 -34.55 -7.96 -22.55
N GLY A 249 -34.20 -7.24 -23.62
CA GLY A 249 -35.15 -6.86 -24.68
C GLY A 249 -35.31 -7.94 -25.75
N VAL A 250 -34.20 -8.50 -26.25
CA VAL A 250 -34.21 -9.50 -27.35
C VAL A 250 -34.17 -10.94 -26.82
N GLY A 251 -33.68 -11.19 -25.60
CA GLY A 251 -33.55 -12.53 -25.03
C GLY A 251 -32.25 -13.26 -25.42
N MET A 252 -31.22 -12.53 -25.85
CA MET A 252 -29.92 -13.12 -26.17
C MET A 252 -29.14 -13.56 -24.92
N PRO A 253 -28.16 -14.48 -25.03
CA PRO A 253 -27.32 -14.88 -23.90
C PRO A 253 -26.51 -13.72 -23.30
N GLN A 254 -26.09 -13.88 -22.04
CA GLN A 254 -25.17 -12.98 -21.35
C GLN A 254 -23.91 -12.70 -22.19
N HIS A 255 -23.39 -11.48 -22.08
CA HIS A 255 -22.25 -10.92 -22.82
C HIS A 255 -22.52 -10.58 -24.30
N SER A 256 -23.73 -10.82 -24.84
CA SER A 256 -24.02 -10.54 -26.26
C SER A 256 -23.84 -9.07 -26.61
N GLY A 257 -24.21 -8.14 -25.72
CA GLY A 257 -24.05 -6.71 -25.93
C GLY A 257 -22.60 -6.24 -25.81
N LEU A 258 -21.86 -6.82 -24.86
CA LEU A 258 -20.41 -6.60 -24.75
C LEU A 258 -19.69 -7.02 -26.03
N TRP A 259 -19.95 -8.23 -26.55
CA TRP A 259 -19.33 -8.69 -27.80
C TRP A 259 -19.74 -7.85 -29.01
N LEU A 260 -21.02 -7.50 -29.13
CA LEU A 260 -21.48 -6.61 -30.19
C LEU A 260 -20.78 -5.25 -30.11
N TRP A 261 -20.60 -4.69 -28.91
CA TRP A 261 -19.88 -3.44 -28.71
C TRP A 261 -18.42 -3.53 -29.16
N VAL A 262 -17.72 -4.61 -28.81
CA VAL A 262 -16.34 -4.85 -29.27
C VAL A 262 -16.28 -4.94 -30.79
N ILE A 263 -17.22 -5.64 -31.43
CA ILE A 263 -17.29 -5.75 -32.90
C ILE A 263 -17.59 -4.40 -33.55
N ILE A 264 -18.53 -3.62 -33.01
CA ILE A 264 -18.85 -2.27 -33.49
C ILE A 264 -17.63 -1.36 -33.37
N LEU A 265 -16.97 -1.37 -32.22
CA LEU A 265 -15.75 -0.57 -32.01
C LEU A 265 -14.67 -0.97 -33.01
N MET A 266 -14.39 -2.27 -33.16
CA MET A 266 -13.42 -2.76 -34.15
C MET A 266 -13.80 -2.35 -35.57
N GLY A 267 -15.07 -2.50 -35.94
CA GLY A 267 -15.61 -2.10 -37.25
C GLY A 267 -15.47 -0.59 -37.50
N ILE A 268 -15.79 0.26 -36.53
CA ILE A 268 -15.62 1.71 -36.60
C ILE A 268 -14.16 2.08 -36.81
N HIS A 269 -13.22 1.44 -36.10
CA HIS A 269 -11.80 1.74 -36.28
C HIS A 269 -11.27 1.23 -37.62
N VAL A 270 -11.63 0.01 -38.04
CA VAL A 270 -11.21 -0.54 -39.35
C VAL A 270 -11.76 0.31 -40.50
N ALA A 271 -13.05 0.62 -40.49
CA ALA A 271 -13.68 1.47 -41.49
C ALA A 271 -13.13 2.90 -41.44
N GLY A 272 -12.98 3.46 -40.24
CA GLY A 272 -12.41 4.78 -40.00
C GLY A 272 -11.00 4.90 -40.58
N ILE A 273 -10.11 3.96 -40.27
CA ILE A 273 -8.75 3.89 -40.83
C ILE A 273 -8.80 3.75 -42.35
N HIS A 274 -9.61 2.84 -42.89
CA HIS A 274 -9.71 2.57 -44.33
C HIS A 274 -10.22 3.78 -45.12
N PHE A 275 -11.33 4.40 -44.71
CA PHE A 275 -11.95 5.49 -45.44
C PHE A 275 -11.21 6.82 -45.29
N THR A 276 -10.54 7.06 -44.17
CA THR A 276 -9.75 8.28 -43.95
C THR A 276 -8.35 8.20 -44.55
N PHE A 277 -7.85 6.99 -44.85
CA PHE A 277 -6.53 6.78 -45.41
C PHE A 277 -6.33 7.64 -46.66
N ARG A 278 -5.31 8.50 -46.63
CA ARG A 278 -4.96 9.50 -47.67
C ARG A 278 -6.02 10.57 -47.98
N LYS A 279 -7.26 10.46 -47.50
CA LYS A 279 -8.34 11.44 -47.72
C LYS A 279 -8.41 12.51 -46.64
N GLN A 280 -8.32 12.12 -45.36
CA GLN A 280 -8.47 13.02 -44.23
C GLN A 280 -7.41 12.72 -43.16
N GLN A 281 -6.28 13.43 -43.20
CA GLN A 281 -5.09 13.11 -42.41
C GLN A 281 -5.31 13.21 -40.89
N VAL A 282 -6.07 14.22 -40.43
CA VAL A 282 -6.33 14.42 -38.99
C VAL A 282 -7.23 13.31 -38.44
N LEU A 283 -8.35 12.99 -39.13
CA LEU A 283 -9.21 11.89 -38.71
C LEU A 283 -8.49 10.55 -38.78
N HIS A 284 -7.66 10.33 -39.80
CA HIS A 284 -6.85 9.12 -39.90
C HIS A 284 -5.92 8.96 -38.70
N LEU A 285 -5.25 10.05 -38.29
CA LEU A 285 -4.41 10.04 -37.10
C LEU A 285 -5.22 9.68 -35.84
N ILE A 286 -6.40 10.28 -35.65
CA ILE A 286 -7.28 10.01 -34.50
C ILE A 286 -7.69 8.53 -34.46
N PHE A 287 -8.10 7.94 -35.59
CA PHE A 287 -8.49 6.52 -35.63
C PHE A 287 -7.32 5.58 -35.37
N VAL A 288 -6.13 5.87 -35.90
CA VAL A 288 -4.95 5.03 -35.66
C VAL A 288 -4.49 5.13 -34.21
N THR A 289 -4.42 6.34 -33.63
CA THR A 289 -3.98 6.50 -32.24
C THR A 289 -4.97 5.90 -31.25
N SER A 290 -6.28 6.13 -31.44
CA SER A 290 -7.31 5.49 -30.61
C SER A 290 -7.28 3.97 -30.72
N ALA A 291 -7.15 3.41 -31.93
CA ALA A 291 -7.04 1.96 -32.12
C ALA A 291 -5.86 1.34 -31.36
N LEU A 292 -4.69 2.00 -31.35
CA LEU A 292 -3.53 1.53 -30.60
C LEU A 292 -3.74 1.59 -29.08
N ILE A 293 -4.46 2.59 -28.58
CA ILE A 293 -4.84 2.68 -27.16
C ILE A 293 -5.81 1.55 -26.79
N PHE A 294 -6.86 1.33 -27.59
CA PHE A 294 -7.80 0.22 -27.41
C PHE A 294 -7.10 -1.14 -27.45
N MET A 295 -6.13 -1.32 -28.36
CA MET A 295 -5.35 -2.55 -28.47
C MET A 295 -4.56 -2.82 -27.19
N GLY A 296 -3.96 -1.79 -26.58
CA GLY A 296 -3.28 -1.93 -25.29
C GLY A 296 -4.23 -2.23 -24.13
N TRP A 297 -5.42 -1.61 -24.13
CA TRP A 297 -6.44 -1.80 -23.10
C TRP A 297 -7.11 -3.19 -23.17
N PHE A 298 -7.02 -3.88 -24.31
CA PHE A 298 -7.65 -5.19 -24.53
C PHE A 298 -7.22 -6.28 -23.55
N SER A 299 -6.06 -6.15 -22.88
CA SER A 299 -5.67 -7.11 -21.82
C SER A 299 -6.66 -7.15 -20.65
N TYR A 300 -7.51 -6.13 -20.46
CA TYR A 300 -8.63 -6.18 -19.51
C TYR A 300 -9.66 -7.25 -19.82
N ALA A 301 -9.69 -7.81 -21.04
CA ALA A 301 -10.51 -8.98 -21.35
C ALA A 301 -10.15 -10.20 -20.48
N LEU A 302 -8.93 -10.26 -19.93
CA LEU A 302 -8.53 -11.30 -18.97
C LEU A 302 -9.44 -11.31 -17.74
N VAL A 303 -9.83 -10.14 -17.23
CA VAL A 303 -10.56 -9.99 -15.96
C VAL A 303 -11.92 -10.71 -15.99
N PRO A 304 -12.87 -10.39 -16.90
CA PRO A 304 -14.16 -11.08 -16.93
C PRO A 304 -14.04 -12.55 -17.31
N VAL A 305 -13.06 -12.92 -18.16
CA VAL A 305 -12.81 -14.31 -18.54
C VAL A 305 -12.37 -15.14 -17.34
N ARG A 306 -11.49 -14.59 -16.49
CA ARG A 306 -11.03 -15.29 -15.29
C ARG A 306 -12.06 -15.25 -14.18
N ALA A 307 -12.75 -14.13 -13.96
CA ALA A 307 -13.86 -14.07 -13.00
C ALA A 307 -14.95 -15.12 -13.29
N SER A 308 -15.36 -15.25 -14.56
CA SER A 308 -16.32 -16.29 -15.00
C SER A 308 -15.85 -17.72 -14.76
N ALA A 309 -14.54 -17.96 -14.62
CA ALA A 309 -13.97 -19.28 -14.33
C ALA A 309 -13.93 -19.61 -12.82
N GLY A 310 -14.29 -18.66 -11.95
CA GLY A 310 -14.37 -18.84 -10.49
C GLY A 310 -13.05 -19.20 -9.79
N PRO A 311 -11.95 -18.44 -9.96
CA PRO A 311 -10.69 -18.69 -9.25
C PRO A 311 -10.82 -18.49 -7.74
N ALA A 312 -9.87 -19.02 -6.97
CA ALA A 312 -9.88 -18.94 -5.51
C ALA A 312 -9.80 -17.49 -4.98
N ILE A 313 -9.09 -16.61 -5.68
CA ILE A 313 -9.07 -15.16 -5.47
C ILE A 313 -9.84 -14.53 -6.63
N ASN A 314 -11.05 -14.05 -6.36
CA ASN A 314 -11.94 -13.44 -7.36
C ASN A 314 -12.56 -12.14 -6.82
N MET A 315 -11.71 -11.16 -6.54
CA MET A 315 -12.13 -9.90 -5.91
C MET A 315 -13.20 -9.20 -6.74
N ASN A 316 -14.33 -8.86 -6.13
CA ASN A 316 -15.51 -8.20 -6.72
C ASN A 316 -16.27 -8.98 -7.80
N ASP A 317 -15.85 -10.19 -8.15
CA ASP A 317 -16.42 -11.04 -9.20
C ASP A 317 -16.83 -10.29 -10.49
N PRO A 318 -15.87 -9.67 -11.21
CA PRO A 318 -16.13 -8.85 -12.40
C PRO A 318 -16.42 -9.68 -13.67
N ASP A 319 -17.32 -10.67 -13.59
CA ASP A 319 -17.66 -11.62 -14.64
C ASP A 319 -18.41 -11.00 -15.85
N ASN A 320 -19.09 -9.87 -15.67
CA ASN A 320 -19.95 -9.24 -16.67
C ASN A 320 -19.66 -7.74 -16.85
N VAL A 321 -20.27 -7.10 -17.86
CA VAL A 321 -19.94 -5.71 -18.20
C VAL A 321 -20.26 -4.69 -17.10
N PHE A 322 -21.25 -4.96 -16.24
CA PHE A 322 -21.62 -4.07 -15.13
C PHE A 322 -20.64 -4.21 -13.96
N SER A 323 -20.35 -5.45 -13.54
CA SER A 323 -19.38 -5.74 -12.49
C SER A 323 -17.96 -5.35 -12.92
N LEU A 324 -17.58 -5.57 -14.19
CA LEU A 324 -16.33 -5.07 -14.78
C LEU A 324 -16.22 -3.54 -14.76
N ASN A 325 -17.30 -2.82 -15.09
CA ASN A 325 -17.31 -1.36 -15.02
C ASN A 325 -17.11 -0.86 -13.57
N ASN A 326 -17.75 -1.51 -12.60
CA ASN A 326 -17.60 -1.20 -11.18
C ASN A 326 -16.17 -1.50 -10.69
N TYR A 327 -15.58 -2.60 -11.15
CA TYR A 327 -14.21 -3.02 -10.87
C TYR A 327 -13.19 -1.99 -11.39
N ILE A 328 -13.25 -1.64 -12.68
CA ILE A 328 -12.32 -0.66 -13.28
C ILE A 328 -12.44 0.71 -12.60
N ASN A 329 -13.67 1.13 -12.27
CA ASN A 329 -13.92 2.41 -11.59
C ASN A 329 -13.70 2.36 -10.07
N ARG A 330 -13.41 1.19 -9.51
CA ARG A 330 -13.18 0.97 -8.08
C ARG A 330 -14.31 1.53 -7.20
N THR A 331 -15.57 1.33 -7.62
CA THR A 331 -16.73 1.97 -6.99
C THR A 331 -16.91 1.61 -5.51
N GLN A 332 -16.33 0.49 -5.08
CA GLN A 332 -16.35 0.04 -3.69
C GLN A 332 -15.67 0.99 -2.70
N TYR A 333 -14.68 1.79 -3.13
CA TYR A 333 -13.98 2.74 -2.25
C TYR A 333 -14.71 4.09 -2.12
N GLY A 334 -15.89 4.23 -2.73
CA GLY A 334 -16.64 5.48 -2.77
C GLY A 334 -16.02 6.54 -3.68
N SER A 335 -16.53 7.77 -3.60
CA SER A 335 -16.09 8.90 -4.42
C SER A 335 -15.54 10.03 -3.55
N ARG A 336 -14.46 10.66 -4.01
CA ARG A 336 -13.87 11.84 -3.38
C ARG A 336 -14.28 13.08 -4.17
N PRO A 337 -14.86 14.13 -3.54
CA PRO A 337 -15.22 15.33 -4.27
C PRO A 337 -13.96 16.09 -4.70
N LEU A 338 -13.93 16.61 -5.94
CA LEU A 338 -12.76 17.31 -6.48
C LEU A 338 -13.01 18.81 -6.56
N LEU A 339 -13.82 19.27 -7.51
CA LEU A 339 -14.06 20.70 -7.72
C LEU A 339 -15.25 21.23 -6.91
N TYR A 340 -16.26 20.41 -6.68
CA TYR A 340 -17.49 20.80 -5.97
C TYR A 340 -18.05 19.59 -5.22
N GLY A 341 -18.49 19.78 -3.98
CA GLY A 341 -18.97 18.68 -3.14
C GLY A 341 -19.22 19.10 -1.68
N PRO A 342 -19.77 18.19 -0.87
CA PRO A 342 -20.09 18.47 0.53
C PRO A 342 -18.82 18.62 1.37
N HIS A 343 -18.89 19.45 2.40
CA HIS A 343 -17.84 19.55 3.41
C HIS A 343 -18.02 18.55 4.58
N ALA A 344 -17.01 18.44 5.45
CA ALA A 344 -16.98 17.48 6.57
C ALA A 344 -18.13 17.66 7.58
N GLY A 345 -18.51 18.90 7.90
CA GLY A 345 -19.68 19.20 8.74
C GLY A 345 -21.06 19.10 8.06
N ALA A 346 -21.15 18.61 6.81
CA ALA A 346 -22.40 18.65 6.03
C ALA A 346 -23.52 17.81 6.66
N THR A 347 -24.74 18.34 6.66
CA THR A 347 -25.93 17.68 7.20
C THR A 347 -26.58 16.79 6.15
N VAL A 348 -26.83 15.52 6.47
CA VAL A 348 -27.58 14.62 5.58
C VAL A 348 -29.04 15.09 5.49
N LYS A 349 -29.51 15.38 4.28
CA LYS A 349 -30.91 15.71 4.01
C LYS A 349 -31.73 14.44 3.81
N ASN A 350 -31.25 13.53 2.96
CA ASN A 350 -31.83 12.22 2.73
C ASN A 350 -30.76 11.27 2.14
N TRP A 351 -31.12 10.01 1.97
CA TRP A 351 -30.31 9.05 1.21
C TRP A 351 -31.08 8.60 -0.03
N GLU A 352 -30.34 8.35 -1.10
CA GLU A 352 -30.86 7.77 -2.33
C GLU A 352 -30.22 6.41 -2.55
N GLU A 353 -31.05 5.37 -2.64
CA GLU A 353 -30.59 4.03 -2.99
C GLU A 353 -30.23 4.00 -4.47
N TYR A 354 -28.99 3.60 -4.79
CA TYR A 354 -28.62 3.33 -6.17
C TYR A 354 -28.64 1.83 -6.44
N GLN A 355 -29.14 1.48 -7.62
CA GLN A 355 -29.30 0.10 -8.03
C GLN A 355 -28.16 -0.32 -8.94
N ALA A 356 -27.64 -1.54 -8.76
CA ALA A 356 -26.77 -2.21 -9.72
C ALA A 356 -27.53 -3.29 -10.49
N PHE A 357 -27.00 -3.65 -11.66
CA PHE A 357 -27.52 -4.73 -12.47
C PHE A 357 -26.83 -6.03 -12.11
N TYR A 358 -27.62 -7.06 -11.86
CA TYR A 358 -27.17 -8.42 -11.58
C TYR A 358 -27.81 -9.38 -12.59
N PHE A 359 -27.05 -10.35 -13.07
CA PHE A 359 -27.59 -11.38 -13.95
C PHE A 359 -28.32 -12.44 -13.12
N ASP A 360 -29.58 -12.70 -13.44
CA ASP A 360 -30.35 -13.80 -12.84
C ASP A 360 -30.26 -15.03 -13.75
N GLU A 361 -29.67 -16.11 -13.25
CA GLU A 361 -29.49 -17.35 -14.01
C GLU A 361 -30.81 -18.06 -14.34
N LYS A 362 -31.83 -17.93 -13.50
CA LYS A 362 -33.13 -18.60 -13.70
C LYS A 362 -33.93 -17.91 -14.79
N ASP A 363 -34.01 -16.59 -14.73
CA ASP A 363 -34.75 -15.78 -15.71
C ASP A 363 -33.91 -15.44 -16.95
N ARG A 364 -32.60 -15.71 -16.91
CA ARG A 364 -31.61 -15.36 -17.94
C ARG A 364 -31.64 -13.88 -18.33
N LYS A 365 -31.84 -13.00 -17.34
CA LYS A 365 -32.01 -11.55 -17.53
C LYS A 365 -31.29 -10.76 -16.45
N TYR A 366 -30.93 -9.52 -16.77
CA TYR A 366 -30.41 -8.58 -15.79
C TYR A 366 -31.55 -7.97 -14.96
N GLN A 367 -31.46 -8.08 -13.65
CA GLN A 367 -32.37 -7.44 -12.70
C GLN A 367 -31.66 -6.32 -11.96
N LYS A 368 -32.41 -5.27 -11.60
CA LYS A 368 -31.89 -4.20 -10.74
C LYS A 368 -32.02 -4.61 -9.28
N LYS A 369 -30.94 -4.50 -8.52
CA LYS A 369 -30.94 -4.73 -7.07
C LYS A 369 -30.29 -3.54 -6.33
N PRO A 370 -30.68 -3.29 -5.08
CA PRO A 370 -29.98 -2.33 -4.21
C PRO A 370 -28.49 -2.66 -4.18
N ALA A 371 -27.62 -1.68 -4.43
CA ALA A 371 -26.16 -1.88 -4.38
C ALA A 371 -25.47 -0.95 -3.38
N GLY A 372 -26.11 0.17 -3.04
CA GLY A 372 -25.64 1.08 -2.02
C GLY A 372 -26.58 2.26 -1.82
N ALA A 373 -26.27 3.07 -0.82
CA ALA A 373 -26.93 4.35 -0.59
C ALA A 373 -25.96 5.50 -0.87
N ARG A 374 -26.45 6.55 -1.53
CA ARG A 374 -25.76 7.83 -1.66
C ARG A 374 -26.37 8.82 -0.69
N LEU A 375 -25.53 9.46 0.11
CA LEU A 375 -25.95 10.54 1.01
C LEU A 375 -26.15 11.81 0.18
N ASN A 376 -27.35 12.38 0.25
CA ASN A 376 -27.64 13.71 -0.28
C ASN A 376 -27.64 14.71 0.87
N PHE A 377 -26.93 15.82 0.65
CA PHE A 377 -26.73 16.85 1.66
C PHE A 377 -27.62 18.06 1.41
N LYS A 378 -27.71 18.97 2.39
CA LYS A 378 -28.34 20.27 2.14
C LYS A 378 -27.54 21.01 1.06
N ALA A 379 -28.24 21.76 0.21
CA ALA A 379 -27.61 22.46 -0.90
C ALA A 379 -26.54 23.46 -0.43
N ASP A 380 -26.77 24.09 0.73
CA ASP A 380 -25.86 25.07 1.32
C ASP A 380 -24.54 24.46 1.82
N ASP A 381 -24.51 23.14 2.07
CA ASP A 381 -23.32 22.43 2.57
C ASP A 381 -22.34 22.06 1.43
N TYR A 382 -22.70 22.33 0.17
CA TYR A 382 -21.83 22.08 -0.98
C TYR A 382 -20.92 23.28 -1.26
N VAL A 383 -19.62 23.05 -1.20
CA VAL A 383 -18.60 24.07 -1.38
C VAL A 383 -17.77 23.83 -2.63
N TRP A 384 -17.21 24.92 -3.17
CA TRP A 384 -16.16 24.83 -4.17
C TRP A 384 -14.84 24.43 -3.52
N PHE A 385 -14.10 23.56 -4.19
CA PHE A 385 -12.81 23.02 -3.74
C PHE A 385 -12.86 22.36 -2.35
N PRO A 386 -13.70 21.33 -2.13
CA PRO A 386 -13.79 20.63 -0.85
C PRO A 386 -12.54 19.77 -0.62
N ARG A 387 -11.76 20.08 0.42
CA ARG A 387 -10.56 19.36 0.87
C ARG A 387 -10.80 18.66 2.22
N MET A 388 -11.60 19.29 3.08
CA MET A 388 -12.18 18.78 4.30
C MET A 388 -13.60 18.28 4.02
N TYR A 389 -13.72 17.04 3.54
CA TYR A 389 -15.01 16.45 3.13
C TYR A 389 -15.39 15.19 3.90
N SER A 390 -14.41 14.49 4.49
CA SER A 390 -14.69 13.24 5.20
C SER A 390 -15.43 13.50 6.52
N ARG A 391 -16.34 12.60 6.87
CA ARG A 391 -17.17 12.69 8.08
C ARG A 391 -16.84 11.63 9.13
N GLN A 392 -15.88 10.75 8.86
CA GLN A 392 -15.40 9.76 9.81
C GLN A 392 -14.81 10.45 11.04
N ALA A 393 -15.13 9.96 12.24
CA ALA A 393 -14.82 10.63 13.49
C ALA A 393 -13.33 10.99 13.64
N TYR A 394 -12.45 10.04 13.33
CA TYR A 394 -11.00 10.25 13.38
C TYR A 394 -10.50 11.22 12.29
N HIS A 395 -11.10 11.26 11.10
CA HIS A 395 -10.76 12.29 10.10
C HIS A 395 -11.12 13.71 10.57
N LEU A 396 -12.20 13.86 11.34
CA LEU A 396 -12.60 15.16 11.90
C LEU A 396 -11.58 15.69 12.90
N GLU A 397 -11.02 14.81 13.74
CA GLU A 397 -9.92 15.15 14.67
C GLU A 397 -8.67 15.61 13.91
N GLY A 398 -8.36 14.94 12.80
CA GLY A 398 -7.23 15.33 11.95
C GLY A 398 -7.46 16.70 11.29
N TYR A 399 -8.67 16.99 10.83
CA TYR A 399 -8.99 18.31 10.29
C TYR A 399 -8.83 19.40 11.34
N GLU A 400 -9.27 19.15 12.57
CA GLU A 400 -9.08 20.06 13.70
C GLU A 400 -7.60 20.27 14.01
N TRP A 401 -6.79 19.21 14.03
CA TRP A 401 -5.34 19.30 14.23
C TRP A 401 -4.66 20.20 13.19
N TRP A 402 -4.96 20.01 11.91
CA TRP A 402 -4.27 20.71 10.82
C TRP A 402 -4.76 22.15 10.60
N THR A 403 -6.01 22.46 10.97
CA THR A 403 -6.65 23.76 10.65
C THR A 403 -7.09 24.56 11.87
N GLY A 404 -7.13 23.96 13.07
CA GLY A 404 -7.72 24.53 14.28
C GLY A 404 -9.25 24.59 14.27
N LEU A 405 -9.91 24.10 13.22
CA LEU A 405 -11.37 24.11 13.11
C LEU A 405 -11.97 22.79 13.61
N ASN A 406 -12.77 22.86 14.67
CA ASN A 406 -13.66 21.76 15.02
C ASN A 406 -14.70 21.56 13.91
N ALA A 407 -14.44 20.58 13.04
CA ALA A 407 -15.25 20.29 11.86
C ALA A 407 -16.61 19.64 12.20
N LYS A 408 -16.83 19.21 13.46
CA LYS A 408 -18.14 18.71 13.93
C LYS A 408 -19.12 19.85 14.21
N GLU A 409 -18.62 20.99 14.67
CA GLU A 409 -19.44 22.10 15.17
C GLU A 409 -19.48 23.30 14.23
N LYS A 410 -18.56 23.39 13.26
CA LYS A 410 -18.41 24.55 12.38
C LYS A 410 -18.31 24.17 10.91
N GLU A 411 -18.87 25.03 10.06
CA GLU A 411 -18.72 24.94 8.61
C GLU A 411 -17.32 25.42 8.18
N PRO A 412 -16.53 24.59 7.46
CA PRO A 412 -15.22 24.98 6.99
C PRO A 412 -15.30 25.98 5.84
N SER A 413 -14.94 27.24 6.13
CA SER A 413 -14.70 28.27 5.13
C SER A 413 -13.67 27.86 4.05
N PHE A 414 -13.69 28.54 2.90
CA PHE A 414 -12.69 28.33 1.83
C PHE A 414 -11.24 28.50 2.33
N ALA A 415 -11.00 29.40 3.30
CA ALA A 415 -9.67 29.57 3.89
C ALA A 415 -9.22 28.31 4.65
N HIS A 416 -10.12 27.63 5.36
CA HIS A 416 -9.80 26.36 6.03
C HIS A 416 -9.52 25.24 5.01
N GLN A 417 -10.30 25.19 3.92
CA GLN A 417 -10.06 24.23 2.83
C GLN A 417 -8.66 24.43 2.22
N LEU A 418 -8.27 25.69 1.98
CA LEU A 418 -6.97 26.04 1.45
C LEU A 418 -5.84 25.77 2.47
N ASP A 419 -6.05 26.07 3.75
CA ASP A 419 -5.09 25.81 4.82
C ASP A 419 -4.80 24.31 4.95
N PHE A 420 -5.84 23.48 4.95
CA PHE A 420 -5.71 22.02 4.93
C PHE A 420 -4.97 21.52 3.68
N PHE A 421 -5.31 22.06 2.50
CA PHE A 421 -4.62 21.71 1.26
C PHE A 421 -3.13 22.04 1.32
N LEU A 422 -2.76 23.22 1.82
CA LEU A 422 -1.37 23.67 1.85
C LEU A 422 -0.54 22.95 2.93
N LYS A 423 -1.06 22.84 4.15
CA LYS A 423 -0.33 22.24 5.28
C LYS A 423 -0.28 20.72 5.19
N TYR A 424 -1.44 20.08 5.06
CA TYR A 424 -1.52 18.62 5.06
C TYR A 424 -1.26 18.04 3.66
N GLN A 425 -2.08 18.38 2.67
CA GLN A 425 -2.04 17.67 1.38
C GLN A 425 -0.76 18.00 0.57
N MET A 426 -0.36 19.26 0.52
CA MET A 426 0.85 19.71 -0.18
C MET A 426 2.10 19.63 0.71
N GLY A 427 2.01 20.06 1.97
CA GLY A 427 3.13 20.03 2.92
C GLY A 427 3.44 18.61 3.39
N HIS A 428 2.57 18.06 4.22
CA HIS A 428 2.77 16.75 4.87
C HIS A 428 2.74 15.56 3.90
N ASN A 429 1.84 15.53 2.92
CA ASN A 429 1.67 14.37 2.04
C ASN A 429 2.49 14.45 0.73
N PHE A 430 3.08 15.59 0.38
CA PHE A 430 3.85 15.69 -0.87
C PHE A 430 5.25 16.24 -0.64
N LEU A 431 5.40 17.44 -0.07
CA LEU A 431 6.71 18.05 0.15
C LEU A 431 7.55 17.25 1.14
N ARG A 432 6.96 16.68 2.19
CA ARG A 432 7.65 15.78 3.13
C ARG A 432 8.30 14.60 2.41
N TYR A 433 7.55 13.88 1.57
CA TYR A 433 8.11 12.77 0.78
C TYR A 433 9.12 13.23 -0.27
N LEU A 434 8.94 14.42 -0.86
CA LEU A 434 9.94 15.01 -1.74
C LEU A 434 11.27 15.25 -0.98
N MET A 435 11.19 15.69 0.27
CA MET A 435 12.37 15.86 1.13
C MET A 435 12.95 14.54 1.60
N TRP A 436 12.15 13.51 1.88
CA TRP A 436 12.66 12.15 2.15
C TRP A 436 13.63 11.69 1.08
N ASN A 437 13.29 11.93 -0.19
CA ASN A 437 14.05 11.45 -1.34
C ASN A 437 15.23 12.37 -1.74
N LEU A 438 15.33 13.59 -1.22
CA LEU A 438 16.34 14.58 -1.64
C LEU A 438 17.19 15.17 -0.51
N VAL A 439 16.74 15.06 0.73
CA VAL A 439 17.39 15.62 1.93
C VAL A 439 17.65 14.53 2.96
N GLY A 440 16.69 13.64 3.17
CA GLY A 440 16.79 12.51 4.09
C GLY A 440 15.48 12.27 4.86
N ARG A 441 15.41 11.14 5.58
CA ARG A 441 14.25 10.63 6.29
C ARG A 441 14.58 10.46 7.78
N GLN A 442 13.63 10.85 8.64
CA GLN A 442 13.79 10.76 10.10
C GLN A 442 13.78 9.31 10.56
N ASN A 443 12.74 8.56 10.20
CA ASN A 443 12.53 7.16 10.54
C ASN A 443 11.45 6.52 9.65
N ASP A 444 11.21 5.22 9.81
CA ASP A 444 10.23 4.47 9.03
C ASP A 444 8.79 4.50 9.57
N HIS A 445 8.55 5.16 10.70
CA HIS A 445 7.21 5.25 11.29
C HIS A 445 6.28 6.11 10.44
N GLN A 446 5.02 5.72 10.39
CA GLN A 446 4.01 6.52 9.72
C GLN A 446 3.74 7.82 10.47
N GLY A 447 3.91 8.95 9.79
CA GLY A 447 3.70 10.28 10.36
C GLY A 447 2.28 10.81 10.15
N HIS A 448 1.69 11.38 11.21
CA HIS A 448 0.39 12.07 11.13
C HIS A 448 0.48 13.59 11.36
N GLY A 449 1.70 14.13 11.37
CA GLY A 449 2.01 15.55 11.59
C GLY A 449 2.66 15.82 12.94
N ASP A 450 2.90 14.78 13.74
CA ASP A 450 3.74 14.84 14.93
C ASP A 450 5.22 14.95 14.56
N ILE A 451 6.03 15.39 15.51
CA ILE A 451 7.48 15.59 15.30
C ILE A 451 8.29 14.30 15.44
N LEU A 452 7.66 13.19 15.86
CA LEU A 452 8.34 11.94 16.18
C LEU A 452 8.38 10.98 15.00
N SER A 453 7.39 11.02 14.13
CA SER A 453 7.13 9.94 13.18
C SER A 453 7.17 10.43 11.75
N GLY A 454 8.03 9.81 10.93
CA GLY A 454 8.02 9.96 9.49
C GLY A 454 8.36 11.35 8.97
N ASN A 455 9.04 12.23 9.70
CA ASN A 455 9.46 13.51 9.11
C ASN A 455 10.66 13.33 8.18
N TRP A 456 11.02 14.39 7.47
CA TRP A 456 12.32 14.45 6.78
C TRP A 456 13.36 14.98 7.76
N ALA A 457 14.61 14.52 7.60
CA ALA A 457 15.73 14.93 8.43
C ALA A 457 16.97 15.06 7.56
N SER A 458 17.76 16.12 7.78
CA SER A 458 18.92 16.43 6.94
C SER A 458 20.22 15.82 7.43
N GLY A 459 20.33 15.49 8.72
CA GLY A 459 21.59 15.16 9.40
C GLY A 459 22.39 16.40 9.79
N ILE A 460 21.79 17.59 9.72
CA ILE A 460 22.42 18.85 10.11
C ILE A 460 21.69 19.38 11.34
N ASP A 461 22.33 19.27 12.50
CA ASP A 461 21.70 19.51 13.81
C ASP A 461 20.90 20.81 13.93
N PHE A 462 21.43 21.93 13.45
CA PHE A 462 20.74 23.22 13.59
C PHE A 462 19.51 23.35 12.69
N ILE A 463 19.47 22.62 11.56
CA ILE A 463 18.30 22.56 10.67
C ILE A 463 17.27 21.62 11.28
N ASP A 464 17.69 20.41 11.63
CA ASP A 464 16.80 19.37 12.13
C ASP A 464 16.20 19.77 13.48
N ARG A 465 16.95 20.50 14.33
CA ARG A 465 16.46 20.97 15.62
C ARG A 465 15.22 21.85 15.53
N TYR A 466 15.12 22.63 14.45
CA TYR A 466 13.98 23.52 14.23
C TYR A 466 12.68 22.74 13.95
N PHE A 467 12.78 21.59 13.29
CA PHE A 467 11.62 20.81 12.85
C PHE A 467 11.31 19.60 13.76
N LEU A 468 12.33 19.01 14.38
CA LEU A 468 12.25 17.72 15.07
C LEU A 468 12.52 17.81 16.58
N GLY A 469 12.81 19.00 17.12
CA GLY A 469 13.17 19.16 18.53
C GLY A 469 14.65 18.89 18.82
N ASN A 470 14.99 18.45 20.03
CA ASN A 470 16.38 18.24 20.42
C ASN A 470 17.05 17.15 19.55
N ARG A 471 18.31 17.38 19.14
CA ARG A 471 19.12 16.43 18.34
C ARG A 471 20.35 15.90 19.07
N GLU A 472 20.62 16.39 20.28
CA GLU A 472 21.64 15.86 21.19
C GLU A 472 21.12 14.60 21.90
N TYR A 473 19.86 14.63 22.35
CA TYR A 473 19.14 13.47 22.87
C TYR A 473 18.10 13.06 21.84
N LEU A 474 18.38 12.01 21.06
CA LEU A 474 17.43 11.50 20.06
C LEU A 474 16.30 10.74 20.75
N SER A 475 15.11 10.76 20.14
CA SER A 475 14.07 9.81 20.53
C SER A 475 14.54 8.38 20.26
N SER A 476 14.01 7.44 21.03
CA SER A 476 14.25 6.01 20.83
C SER A 476 13.89 5.56 19.41
N GLN A 477 12.85 6.17 18.83
CA GLN A 477 12.42 5.87 17.48
C GLN A 477 13.44 6.28 16.41
N ASP A 478 14.10 7.42 16.60
CA ASP A 478 15.13 7.90 15.69
C ASP A 478 16.43 7.11 15.86
N GLN A 479 16.79 6.76 17.10
CA GLN A 479 18.04 6.07 17.42
C GLN A 479 18.10 4.64 16.86
N TYR A 480 16.97 3.93 16.85
CA TYR A 480 16.90 2.50 16.48
C TYR A 480 16.35 2.25 15.08
N SER A 481 16.12 3.28 14.28
CA SER A 481 15.56 3.13 12.92
C SER A 481 16.68 3.06 11.89
N PRO A 482 16.93 1.91 11.23
CA PRO A 482 17.84 1.84 10.08
C PRO A 482 17.47 2.79 8.94
N ALA A 483 16.18 3.15 8.82
CA ALA A 483 15.67 4.11 7.84
C ALA A 483 15.88 5.59 8.21
N ALA A 484 16.66 5.87 9.27
CA ALA A 484 17.12 7.22 9.60
C ALA A 484 18.22 7.64 8.61
N ASN A 485 17.78 8.03 7.41
CA ASN A 485 18.63 8.25 6.25
C ASN A 485 18.97 9.75 6.10
N PHE A 486 20.25 10.14 6.15
CA PHE A 486 20.66 11.55 6.05
C PHE A 486 21.48 11.84 4.78
N TYR A 487 21.01 12.73 3.92
CA TYR A 487 21.71 13.11 2.67
C TYR A 487 22.31 14.52 2.71
N PHE A 488 22.19 15.25 3.83
CA PHE A 488 22.72 16.60 4.05
C PHE A 488 22.26 17.64 3.00
N GLY A 489 21.14 17.37 2.32
CA GLY A 489 20.61 18.20 1.24
C GLY A 489 21.43 18.20 -0.05
N ILE A 490 22.44 17.33 -0.20
CA ILE A 490 23.30 17.29 -1.40
C ILE A 490 22.49 17.00 -2.68
N PRO A 491 21.59 15.98 -2.73
CA PRO A 491 20.75 15.76 -3.90
C PRO A 491 19.88 16.98 -4.24
N LEU A 492 19.26 17.62 -3.22
CA LEU A 492 18.48 18.84 -3.40
C LEU A 492 19.31 19.98 -3.99
N LEU A 493 20.57 20.17 -3.55
CA LEU A 493 21.46 21.18 -4.11
C LEU A 493 21.75 20.92 -5.60
N LEU A 494 21.96 19.67 -6.01
CA LEU A 494 22.14 19.32 -7.43
C LEU A 494 20.89 19.64 -8.26
N VAL A 495 19.70 19.37 -7.72
CA VAL A 495 18.41 19.75 -8.35
C VAL A 495 18.34 21.27 -8.57
N LEU A 496 18.61 22.06 -7.52
CA LEU A 496 18.55 23.52 -7.57
C LEU A 496 19.58 24.09 -8.58
N LEU A 497 20.79 23.54 -8.60
CA LEU A 497 21.83 23.92 -9.57
C LEU A 497 21.42 23.57 -11.00
N GLY A 498 20.66 22.48 -11.21
CA GLY A 498 20.05 22.15 -12.49
C GLY A 498 19.03 23.18 -12.94
N GLY A 499 18.13 23.60 -12.04
CA GLY A 499 17.19 24.70 -12.29
C GLY A 499 17.91 25.99 -12.67
N VAL A 500 18.93 26.38 -11.90
CA VAL A 500 19.77 27.55 -12.17
C VAL A 500 20.49 27.44 -13.52
N PHE A 501 21.03 26.28 -13.87
CA PHE A 501 21.69 26.03 -15.16
C PHE A 501 20.75 26.25 -16.35
N LEU A 502 19.50 25.82 -16.22
CA LEU A 502 18.46 25.97 -17.23
C LEU A 502 17.94 27.41 -17.31
N LEU A 503 17.83 28.12 -16.18
CA LEU A 503 17.39 29.52 -16.09
C LEU A 503 18.42 30.54 -16.60
N ARG A 504 19.72 30.33 -16.34
CA ARG A 504 20.80 31.30 -16.63
C ARG A 504 21.14 31.49 -18.12
N SER A 505 20.29 31.10 -19.06
CA SER A 505 20.57 31.22 -20.49
C SER A 505 19.62 32.17 -21.22
N GLY A 506 20.18 33.14 -21.94
CA GLY A 506 19.46 33.96 -22.92
C GLY A 506 19.02 33.21 -24.20
N ASN A 507 19.18 31.88 -24.27
CA ASN A 507 18.77 31.06 -25.42
C ASN A 507 17.49 30.27 -25.10
N GLY A 508 16.47 30.37 -25.95
CA GLY A 508 15.16 29.71 -25.76
C GLY A 508 15.20 28.18 -25.60
N LYS A 509 16.28 27.50 -26.04
CA LYS A 509 16.40 26.03 -25.96
C LYS A 509 16.39 25.48 -24.52
N ARG A 510 17.10 26.12 -23.58
CA ARG A 510 17.13 25.67 -22.18
C ARG A 510 15.80 25.93 -21.48
N MET A 511 15.13 27.03 -21.83
CA MET A 511 13.80 27.36 -21.33
C MET A 511 12.76 26.30 -21.76
N ASN A 512 12.89 25.74 -22.96
CA ASN A 512 12.02 24.66 -23.41
C ASN A 512 12.21 23.38 -22.58
N VAL A 513 13.46 23.00 -22.28
CA VAL A 513 13.75 21.86 -21.38
C VAL A 513 13.23 22.13 -19.98
N LEU A 514 13.43 23.34 -19.45
CA LEU A 514 12.88 23.74 -18.15
C LEU A 514 11.35 23.62 -18.13
N THR A 515 10.68 24.09 -19.18
CA THR A 515 9.22 24.01 -19.31
C THR A 515 8.73 22.56 -19.31
N LEU A 516 9.43 21.65 -20.02
CA LEU A 516 9.11 20.21 -19.99
C LEU A 516 9.23 19.63 -18.58
N LEU A 517 10.35 19.90 -17.90
CA LEU A 517 10.60 19.37 -16.55
C LEU A 517 9.63 19.96 -15.51
N ILE A 518 9.31 21.25 -15.58
CA ILE A 518 8.30 21.86 -14.70
C ILE A 518 6.93 21.23 -14.94
N LEU A 519 6.54 21.06 -16.20
CA LEU A 519 5.26 20.43 -16.52
C LEU A 519 5.19 18.99 -16.00
N MET A 520 6.26 18.20 -16.20
CA MET A 520 6.35 16.84 -15.67
C MET A 520 6.23 16.83 -14.14
N PHE A 521 6.95 17.72 -13.44
CA PHE A 521 6.90 17.81 -11.98
C PHE A 521 5.50 18.18 -11.47
N VAL A 522 4.86 19.17 -12.10
CA VAL A 522 3.50 19.60 -11.72
C VAL A 522 2.48 18.47 -11.94
N MET A 523 2.54 17.79 -13.08
CA MET A 523 1.61 16.72 -13.42
C MET A 523 1.82 15.45 -12.58
N MET A 524 3.06 15.13 -12.21
CA MET A 524 3.42 13.93 -11.45
C MET A 524 3.56 14.15 -9.95
N GLY A 525 3.25 15.36 -9.46
CA GLY A 525 3.32 15.72 -8.05
C GLY A 525 2.06 16.47 -7.63
N PRO A 526 2.06 17.82 -7.64
CA PRO A 526 0.92 18.64 -7.21
C PRO A 526 -0.44 18.27 -7.84
N ALA A 527 -0.49 17.92 -9.13
CA ALA A 527 -1.73 17.53 -9.80
C ALA A 527 -2.32 16.22 -9.24
N ILE A 528 -1.47 15.28 -8.84
CA ILE A 528 -1.88 14.04 -8.18
C ILE A 528 -2.51 14.35 -6.82
N VAL A 529 -1.93 15.27 -6.04
CA VAL A 529 -2.47 15.69 -4.73
C VAL A 529 -3.91 16.19 -4.88
N LEU A 530 -4.16 17.03 -5.90
CA LEU A 530 -5.49 17.56 -6.20
C LEU A 530 -6.50 16.45 -6.53
N TYR A 531 -6.08 15.46 -7.32
CA TYR A 531 -6.89 14.32 -7.74
C TYR A 531 -7.16 13.34 -6.60
N LEU A 532 -6.15 13.00 -5.80
CA LEU A 532 -6.31 12.05 -4.71
C LEU A 532 -7.16 12.61 -3.57
N ASN A 533 -7.10 13.93 -3.32
CA ASN A 533 -7.83 14.61 -2.25
C ASN A 533 -7.85 13.80 -0.94
N GLN A 534 -6.65 13.46 -0.43
CA GLN A 534 -6.49 12.57 0.71
C GLN A 534 -7.00 13.22 2.01
N PRO A 535 -7.85 12.55 2.80
CA PRO A 535 -8.14 12.95 4.18
C PRO A 535 -6.96 12.63 5.11
N PRO A 536 -6.97 13.13 6.37
CA PRO A 536 -6.01 12.74 7.41
C PRO A 536 -6.02 11.23 7.68
N TYR A 537 -5.03 10.71 8.41
CA TYR A 537 -5.01 9.32 8.90
C TYR A 537 -5.22 8.25 7.81
N GLU A 538 -4.54 8.40 6.67
CA GLU A 538 -4.47 7.31 5.69
C GLU A 538 -3.84 6.05 6.31
N PRO A 539 -4.17 4.82 5.87
CA PRO A 539 -3.74 3.58 6.55
C PRO A 539 -2.25 3.26 6.48
N ARG A 540 -1.52 3.90 5.56
CA ARG A 540 -0.05 3.80 5.42
C ARG A 540 0.51 5.00 4.67
N GLU A 541 1.83 5.14 4.69
CA GLU A 541 2.54 6.11 3.85
C GLU A 541 2.34 5.80 2.35
N ARG A 542 2.15 6.85 1.53
CA ARG A 542 1.81 6.75 0.08
C ARG A 542 2.79 7.50 -0.83
N ASP A 543 4.04 7.58 -0.41
CA ASP A 543 5.16 8.19 -1.13
C ASP A 543 5.35 7.60 -2.55
N TYR A 544 5.10 6.30 -2.74
CA TYR A 544 5.18 5.61 -4.03
C TYR A 544 4.32 6.23 -5.14
N VAL A 545 3.23 6.93 -4.79
CA VAL A 545 2.37 7.60 -5.79
C VAL A 545 3.09 8.79 -6.45
N PHE A 546 4.08 9.37 -5.79
CA PHE A 546 4.82 10.56 -6.24
C PHE A 546 6.18 10.24 -6.88
N VAL A 547 6.49 8.96 -7.13
CA VAL A 547 7.77 8.54 -7.75
C VAL A 547 8.05 9.24 -9.08
N GLY A 548 7.02 9.59 -9.85
CA GLY A 548 7.18 10.39 -11.07
C GLY A 548 7.72 11.81 -10.83
N ALA A 549 7.38 12.43 -9.69
CA ALA A 549 7.97 13.71 -9.29
C ALA A 549 9.45 13.54 -8.87
N PHE A 550 9.78 12.47 -8.14
CA PHE A 550 11.16 12.18 -7.73
C PHE A 550 12.07 11.88 -8.92
N MET A 551 11.54 11.17 -9.92
CA MET A 551 12.17 10.99 -11.23
C MET A 551 12.46 12.34 -11.88
N THR A 552 11.48 13.25 -11.90
CA THR A 552 11.66 14.57 -12.52
C THR A 552 12.72 15.40 -11.79
N MET A 553 12.79 15.31 -10.46
CA MET A 553 13.87 15.95 -9.68
C MET A 553 15.23 15.35 -10.01
N SER A 554 15.33 14.04 -10.17
CA SER A 554 16.58 13.40 -10.60
C SER A 554 17.02 13.85 -12.01
N LEU A 555 16.07 14.15 -12.91
CA LEU A 555 16.37 14.79 -14.19
C LEU A 555 16.99 16.19 -14.01
N PHE A 556 16.43 17.01 -13.11
CA PHE A 556 17.04 18.30 -12.73
C PHE A 556 18.44 18.12 -12.16
N ALA A 557 18.65 17.16 -11.25
CA ALA A 557 19.96 16.89 -10.67
C ALA A 557 20.99 16.51 -11.75
N GLY A 558 20.62 15.66 -12.72
CA GLY A 558 21.46 15.36 -13.89
C GLY A 558 21.83 16.60 -14.70
N MET A 559 20.88 17.52 -14.92
CA MET A 559 21.17 18.82 -15.56
C MET A 559 22.10 19.70 -14.72
N GLY A 560 22.00 19.62 -13.38
CA GLY A 560 22.89 20.30 -12.43
C GLY A 560 24.32 19.80 -12.52
N ILE A 561 24.51 18.47 -12.49
CA ILE A 561 25.81 17.82 -12.68
C ILE A 561 26.42 18.24 -14.02
N TYR A 562 25.64 18.22 -15.11
CA TYR A 562 26.11 18.70 -16.41
C TYR A 562 26.55 20.17 -16.37
N GLY A 563 25.77 21.04 -15.72
CA GLY A 563 26.09 22.46 -15.55
C GLY A 563 27.41 22.70 -14.81
N ILE A 564 27.67 21.93 -13.75
CA ILE A 564 28.92 21.98 -12.98
C ILE A 564 30.08 21.48 -13.83
N LEU A 565 29.97 20.29 -14.44
CA LEU A 565 31.03 19.71 -15.27
C LEU A 565 31.35 20.57 -16.49
N LYS A 566 30.34 21.22 -17.07
CA LYS A 566 30.54 22.21 -18.14
C LYS A 566 31.36 23.40 -17.66
N LYS A 567 31.18 23.86 -16.42
CA LYS A 567 32.02 24.92 -15.83
C LYS A 567 33.44 24.42 -15.60
N VAL A 568 33.62 23.22 -15.05
CA VAL A 568 34.95 22.60 -14.90
C VAL A 568 35.67 22.49 -16.25
N LEU A 569 34.96 22.05 -17.30
CA LEU A 569 35.49 21.98 -18.66
C LEU A 569 35.95 23.34 -19.21
N GLN A 570 35.31 24.44 -18.80
CA GLN A 570 35.75 25.80 -19.17
C GLN A 570 37.05 26.20 -18.47
N PHE A 571 37.35 25.65 -17.29
CA PHE A 571 38.58 25.91 -16.55
C PHE A 571 39.71 24.95 -16.91
N SER A 572 39.39 23.67 -17.16
CA SER A 572 40.36 22.63 -17.49
C SER A 572 39.79 21.66 -18.53
N GLY A 573 40.48 21.54 -19.66
CA GLY A 573 40.17 20.54 -20.70
C GLY A 573 40.77 19.15 -20.42
N SER A 574 41.36 18.91 -19.24
CA SER A 574 41.94 17.60 -18.91
C SER A 574 40.84 16.56 -18.67
N LEU A 575 40.88 15.45 -19.40
CA LEU A 575 39.94 14.34 -19.22
C LEU A 575 40.01 13.75 -17.81
N LEU A 576 41.20 13.73 -17.20
CA LEU A 576 41.37 13.26 -15.82
C LEU A 576 40.61 14.17 -14.84
N THR A 577 40.76 15.49 -14.96
CA THR A 577 40.05 16.45 -14.10
C THR A 577 38.53 16.29 -14.23
N LEU A 578 38.02 16.18 -15.46
CA LEU A 578 36.59 15.97 -15.71
C LEU A 578 36.08 14.66 -15.13
N SER A 579 36.86 13.59 -15.26
CA SER A 579 36.49 12.26 -14.76
C SER A 579 36.49 12.21 -13.23
N LEU A 580 37.50 12.81 -12.58
CA LEU A 580 37.59 12.90 -11.12
C LEU A 580 36.48 13.80 -10.53
N SER A 581 36.20 14.96 -11.15
CA SER A 581 35.06 15.79 -10.75
C SER A 581 33.73 15.05 -10.94
N GLY A 582 33.58 14.31 -12.04
CA GLY A 582 32.42 13.47 -12.29
C GLY A 582 32.22 12.38 -11.24
N LEU A 583 33.30 11.65 -10.93
CA LEU A 583 33.30 10.63 -9.88
C LEU A 583 32.94 11.23 -8.53
N LEU A 584 33.51 12.38 -8.16
CA LEU A 584 33.19 13.07 -6.91
C LEU A 584 31.70 13.43 -6.83
N LEU A 585 31.11 13.96 -7.89
CA LEU A 585 29.68 14.32 -7.93
C LEU A 585 28.79 13.07 -7.85
N ILE A 586 29.19 11.96 -8.47
CA ILE A 586 28.48 10.68 -8.35
C ILE A 586 28.60 10.14 -6.93
N MET A 587 29.79 10.15 -6.32
CA MET A 587 29.96 9.67 -4.94
C MET A 587 29.20 10.55 -3.93
N ALA A 588 29.22 11.87 -4.11
CA ALA A 588 28.55 12.80 -3.19
C ALA A 588 27.01 12.78 -3.30
N GLY A 589 26.46 12.54 -4.50
CA GLY A 589 25.01 12.42 -4.70
C GLY A 589 24.54 10.97 -4.60
N PRO A 590 24.47 10.23 -5.72
CA PRO A 590 23.98 8.85 -5.72
C PRO A 590 24.78 7.88 -4.85
N GLY A 591 26.09 8.04 -4.73
CA GLY A 591 26.93 7.17 -3.89
C GLY A 591 26.59 7.29 -2.40
N LEU A 592 26.31 8.52 -1.94
CA LEU A 592 25.83 8.78 -0.58
C LEU A 592 24.47 8.13 -0.36
N MET A 593 23.50 8.37 -1.26
CA MET A 593 22.17 7.78 -1.16
C MET A 593 22.22 6.25 -1.18
N PHE A 594 23.05 5.66 -2.04
CA PHE A 594 23.30 4.22 -2.05
C PHE A 594 23.84 3.74 -0.70
N SER A 595 24.88 4.39 -0.16
CA SER A 595 25.50 3.95 1.09
C SER A 595 24.59 4.05 2.31
N VAL A 596 23.74 5.07 2.34
CA VAL A 596 22.85 5.35 3.47
C VAL A 596 21.60 4.48 3.41
N ASN A 597 21.03 4.25 2.23
CA ASN A 597 19.78 3.49 2.08
C ASN A 597 20.00 1.97 1.94
N LEU A 598 21.25 1.48 1.90
CA LEU A 598 21.47 0.05 1.64
C LEU A 598 21.00 -0.83 2.79
N ASN A 599 21.17 -0.39 4.04
CA ASN A 599 20.85 -1.15 5.24
C ASN A 599 19.34 -1.37 5.44
N ASP A 600 18.51 -0.45 4.98
CA ASP A 600 17.05 -0.51 5.07
C ASP A 600 16.42 -0.98 3.75
N HIS A 601 17.08 -0.81 2.60
CA HIS A 601 16.55 -1.32 1.33
C HIS A 601 17.01 -2.74 0.97
N ASP A 602 17.93 -3.33 1.73
CA ASP A 602 18.26 -4.75 1.62
C ASP A 602 17.15 -5.62 2.22
N ARG A 603 16.45 -6.36 1.33
CA ARG A 603 15.39 -7.31 1.70
C ARG A 603 15.77 -8.75 1.42
N SER A 604 17.03 -9.06 1.18
CA SER A 604 17.52 -10.41 0.87
C SER A 604 17.12 -11.46 1.93
N GLU A 605 16.92 -11.03 3.17
CA GLU A 605 16.49 -11.88 4.29
C GLU A 605 15.01 -11.66 4.69
N ARG A 606 14.18 -11.02 3.87
CA ARG A 606 12.79 -10.67 4.26
C ARG A 606 11.82 -11.86 4.14
N TYR A 607 11.75 -12.69 5.19
CA TYR A 607 10.89 -13.89 5.25
C TYR A 607 9.62 -13.75 6.12
N LEU A 608 9.55 -12.71 6.96
CA LEU A 608 8.55 -12.59 8.03
C LEU A 608 7.10 -12.78 7.57
N ALA A 609 6.66 -12.13 6.48
CA ALA A 609 5.27 -12.22 6.04
C ALA A 609 4.88 -13.66 5.68
N ARG A 610 5.76 -14.39 4.99
CA ARG A 610 5.57 -15.82 4.66
C ARG A 610 5.57 -16.69 5.91
N ASP A 611 6.54 -16.47 6.80
CA ASP A 611 6.75 -17.27 7.99
C ASP A 611 5.61 -17.12 9.00
N LEU A 612 5.13 -15.88 9.18
CA LEU A 612 4.00 -15.57 10.02
C LEU A 612 2.72 -16.22 9.49
N ALA A 613 2.45 -16.11 8.19
CA ALA A 613 1.30 -16.74 7.54
C ALA A 613 1.34 -18.27 7.66
N ALA A 614 2.48 -18.89 7.38
CA ALA A 614 2.65 -20.33 7.51
C ALA A 614 2.49 -20.79 8.97
N SER A 615 3.01 -20.03 9.93
CA SER A 615 2.88 -20.32 11.36
C SER A 615 1.43 -20.19 11.86
N GLN A 616 0.67 -19.20 11.38
CA GLN A 616 -0.76 -19.06 11.65
C GLN A 616 -1.57 -20.23 11.08
N LEU A 617 -1.30 -20.64 9.85
CA LEU A 617 -1.93 -21.81 9.23
C LEU A 617 -1.59 -23.11 9.98
N ARG A 618 -0.33 -23.31 10.38
CA ARG A 618 0.09 -24.49 11.15
C ARG A 618 -0.49 -24.50 12.57
N SER A 619 -0.78 -23.33 13.12
CA SER A 619 -1.48 -23.19 14.41
C SER A 619 -2.95 -23.63 14.33
N CYS A 620 -3.55 -23.70 13.13
CA CYS A 620 -4.94 -24.13 12.99
C CYS A 620 -5.09 -25.64 13.16
N PRO A 621 -6.14 -26.14 13.85
CA PRO A 621 -6.49 -27.56 13.81
C PRO A 621 -6.81 -28.05 12.37
N PRO A 622 -6.81 -29.37 12.10
CA PRO A 622 -7.20 -29.90 10.79
C PRO A 622 -8.61 -29.48 10.35
N ASN A 623 -8.77 -29.12 9.08
CA ASN A 623 -10.04 -28.67 8.47
C ASN A 623 -10.70 -27.47 9.17
N ALA A 624 -9.90 -26.56 9.76
CA ALA A 624 -10.42 -25.37 10.44
C ALA A 624 -10.90 -24.30 9.46
N ILE A 625 -11.78 -23.42 9.94
CA ILE A 625 -12.08 -22.12 9.33
C ILE A 625 -11.26 -21.08 10.07
N LEU A 626 -10.40 -20.36 9.35
CA LEU A 626 -9.61 -19.27 9.89
C LEU A 626 -10.17 -17.95 9.35
N PHE A 627 -10.77 -17.17 10.25
CA PHE A 627 -11.23 -15.82 9.97
C PHE A 627 -10.09 -14.81 10.08
N THR A 628 -9.96 -13.96 9.07
CA THR A 628 -8.96 -12.88 8.94
C THR A 628 -9.66 -11.53 8.83
N TYR A 629 -8.92 -10.42 8.87
CA TYR A 629 -9.54 -9.09 8.81
C TYR A 629 -9.08 -8.22 7.62
N GLY A 630 -7.78 -8.03 7.44
CA GLY A 630 -7.23 -7.02 6.53
C GLY A 630 -6.23 -7.56 5.52
N ASP A 631 -5.52 -6.65 4.85
CA ASP A 631 -4.57 -7.00 3.80
C ASP A 631 -3.34 -7.74 4.39
N ASN A 632 -2.83 -7.25 5.52
CA ASN A 632 -1.57 -7.72 6.12
C ASN A 632 -1.64 -9.10 6.80
N ASP A 633 -2.84 -9.61 7.12
CA ASP A 633 -3.03 -11.02 7.49
C ASP A 633 -3.53 -11.85 6.30
N THR A 634 -4.52 -11.38 5.54
CA THR A 634 -5.15 -12.16 4.47
C THR A 634 -4.22 -12.44 3.28
N TYR A 635 -3.51 -11.44 2.75
CA TYR A 635 -2.75 -11.61 1.51
C TYR A 635 -1.53 -12.54 1.66
N PRO A 636 -0.75 -12.49 2.75
CA PRO A 636 0.29 -13.49 3.01
C PRO A 636 -0.27 -14.91 3.18
N LEU A 637 -1.46 -15.06 3.80
CA LEU A 637 -2.14 -16.35 3.95
C LEU A 637 -2.60 -16.91 2.59
N TRP A 638 -3.15 -16.06 1.71
CA TRP A 638 -3.48 -16.43 0.33
C TRP A 638 -2.24 -16.86 -0.44
N TYR A 639 -1.12 -16.16 -0.32
CA TYR A 639 0.15 -16.59 -0.91
C TYR A 639 0.56 -17.98 -0.42
N ALA A 640 0.60 -18.19 0.90
CA ALA A 640 1.03 -19.47 1.49
C ALA A 640 0.17 -20.65 1.02
N GLN A 641 -1.15 -20.47 0.88
CA GLN A 641 -2.04 -21.52 0.38
C GLN A 641 -2.02 -21.68 -1.15
N GLN A 642 -2.10 -20.59 -1.91
CA GLN A 642 -2.28 -20.65 -3.36
C GLN A 642 -0.97 -20.97 -4.09
N VAL A 643 0.15 -20.55 -3.54
CA VAL A 643 1.49 -20.77 -4.11
C VAL A 643 2.17 -21.95 -3.43
N GLU A 644 2.52 -21.82 -2.15
CA GLU A 644 3.33 -22.82 -1.43
C GLU A 644 2.55 -24.07 -0.98
N LYS A 645 1.21 -24.06 -1.10
CA LYS A 645 0.31 -25.15 -0.67
C LYS A 645 0.44 -25.51 0.80
N VAL A 646 0.67 -24.52 1.66
CA VAL A 646 0.68 -24.70 3.12
C VAL A 646 -0.75 -24.86 3.62
N ARG A 647 -1.07 -25.97 4.27
CA ARG A 647 -2.39 -26.23 4.90
C ARG A 647 -3.59 -25.86 4.00
N PRO A 648 -3.70 -26.46 2.80
CA PRO A 648 -4.84 -26.19 1.91
C PRO A 648 -6.18 -26.68 2.47
N ASP A 649 -6.16 -27.47 3.56
CA ASP A 649 -7.33 -27.93 4.30
C ASP A 649 -8.00 -26.82 5.16
N VAL A 650 -7.31 -25.71 5.43
CA VAL A 650 -7.85 -24.60 6.22
C VAL A 650 -8.64 -23.64 5.32
N HIS A 651 -9.87 -23.32 5.69
CA HIS A 651 -10.69 -22.35 4.95
C HIS A 651 -10.40 -20.93 5.43
N LEU A 652 -9.90 -20.07 4.55
CA LEU A 652 -9.64 -18.66 4.86
C LEU A 652 -10.86 -17.79 4.56
N VAL A 653 -11.34 -17.03 5.55
CA VAL A 653 -12.49 -16.14 5.40
C VAL A 653 -12.15 -14.73 5.92
N ASN A 654 -12.08 -13.74 5.04
CA ASN A 654 -11.84 -12.35 5.39
C ASN A 654 -13.15 -11.68 5.83
N ILE A 655 -13.21 -11.26 7.09
CA ILE A 655 -14.40 -10.64 7.69
C ILE A 655 -14.74 -9.31 7.02
N GLY A 656 -13.74 -8.50 6.66
CA GLY A 656 -13.92 -7.21 5.99
C GLY A 656 -14.61 -7.33 4.62
N LEU A 657 -14.50 -8.48 3.96
CA LEU A 657 -15.15 -8.75 2.67
C LEU A 657 -16.57 -9.35 2.82
N LEU A 658 -16.95 -9.89 4.00
CA LEU A 658 -18.28 -10.49 4.23
C LEU A 658 -19.45 -9.50 4.12
N GLY A 659 -19.17 -8.19 4.17
CA GLY A 659 -20.16 -7.15 3.86
C GLY A 659 -20.60 -7.14 2.39
N THR A 660 -19.91 -7.87 1.51
CA THR A 660 -20.20 -7.93 0.08
C THR A 660 -20.82 -9.27 -0.32
N ASP A 661 -21.85 -9.22 -1.15
CA ASP A 661 -22.63 -10.39 -1.56
C ASP A 661 -21.81 -11.40 -2.39
N TRP A 662 -20.97 -10.90 -3.31
CA TRP A 662 -20.09 -11.73 -4.12
C TRP A 662 -19.12 -12.57 -3.27
N TYR A 663 -18.61 -12.00 -2.16
CA TYR A 663 -17.66 -12.72 -1.32
C TYR A 663 -18.33 -13.81 -0.49
N VAL A 664 -19.53 -13.53 0.06
CA VAL A 664 -20.34 -14.53 0.78
C VAL A 664 -20.64 -15.73 -0.13
N GLU A 665 -21.02 -15.49 -1.38
CA GLU A 665 -21.24 -16.55 -2.36
C GLU A 665 -19.96 -17.31 -2.68
N GLN A 666 -18.84 -16.60 -2.91
CA GLN A 666 -17.55 -17.22 -3.20
C GLN A 666 -17.10 -18.20 -2.09
N MET A 667 -17.39 -17.90 -0.83
CA MET A 667 -17.03 -18.78 0.30
C MET A 667 -17.82 -20.09 0.34
N THR A 668 -18.95 -20.18 -0.39
CA THR A 668 -19.73 -21.43 -0.51
C THR A 668 -19.29 -22.33 -1.66
N ASN A 669 -18.42 -21.83 -2.54
CA ASN A 669 -17.88 -22.60 -3.66
C ASN A 669 -16.89 -23.67 -3.20
N GLU A 670 -16.71 -24.71 -4.01
CA GLU A 670 -15.74 -25.78 -3.73
C GLU A 670 -14.31 -25.24 -3.65
N THR A 671 -13.65 -25.43 -2.50
CA THR A 671 -12.23 -25.11 -2.33
C THR A 671 -11.37 -26.36 -2.56
N SER A 672 -10.11 -26.14 -2.98
CA SER A 672 -9.16 -27.23 -3.21
C SER A 672 -8.72 -27.87 -1.88
N GLY A 673 -9.45 -28.89 -1.40
CA GLY A 673 -9.01 -29.77 -0.31
C GLY A 673 -9.90 -29.85 0.94
N GLY A 674 -11.04 -29.15 1.00
CA GLY A 674 -11.96 -29.16 2.14
C GLY A 674 -13.43 -29.37 1.74
N SER A 675 -14.32 -29.56 2.73
CA SER A 675 -15.77 -29.56 2.50
C SER A 675 -16.32 -28.14 2.40
N ASN A 676 -17.28 -27.90 1.51
CA ASN A 676 -17.84 -26.56 1.27
C ASN A 676 -18.42 -25.96 2.56
N LEU A 677 -18.16 -24.67 2.78
CA LEU A 677 -18.83 -23.94 3.84
C LEU A 677 -20.30 -23.78 3.47
N GLN A 678 -21.16 -24.02 4.44
CA GLN A 678 -22.61 -23.96 4.27
C GLN A 678 -23.17 -22.70 4.92
N LEU A 679 -24.31 -22.24 4.42
CA LEU A 679 -25.11 -21.17 5.01
C LEU A 679 -26.50 -21.71 5.36
N THR A 680 -27.07 -21.19 6.45
CA THR A 680 -28.46 -21.43 6.82
C THR A 680 -29.39 -20.54 5.98
N LEU A 681 -29.00 -19.30 5.75
CA LEU A 681 -29.74 -18.35 4.91
C LEU A 681 -29.31 -18.48 3.44
N PRO A 682 -30.25 -18.40 2.47
CA PRO A 682 -29.90 -18.48 1.06
C PRO A 682 -29.11 -17.24 0.61
N ILE A 683 -28.17 -17.39 -0.33
CA ILE A 683 -27.38 -16.26 -0.88
C ILE A 683 -28.26 -15.10 -1.39
N SER A 684 -29.46 -15.41 -1.91
CA SER A 684 -30.43 -14.40 -2.33
C SER A 684 -30.85 -13.44 -1.21
N PHE A 685 -30.83 -13.89 0.04
CA PHE A 685 -31.12 -13.06 1.21
C PHE A 685 -30.03 -11.99 1.38
N TYR A 686 -28.75 -12.36 1.44
CA TYR A 686 -27.64 -11.41 1.58
C TYR A 686 -27.60 -10.39 0.43
N ARG A 687 -27.92 -10.84 -0.79
CA ARG A 687 -28.06 -9.95 -1.96
C ARG A 687 -29.20 -8.93 -1.83
N GLN A 688 -30.32 -9.31 -1.21
CA GLN A 688 -31.48 -8.43 -1.04
C GLN A 688 -31.32 -7.44 0.11
N HIS A 689 -30.63 -7.87 1.17
CA HIS A 689 -30.52 -7.14 2.43
C HIS A 689 -29.11 -6.58 2.68
N ALA A 690 -28.29 -6.43 1.64
CA ALA A 690 -26.90 -5.98 1.75
C ALA A 690 -26.73 -4.62 2.48
N LEU A 691 -27.76 -3.76 2.44
CA LEU A 691 -27.77 -2.43 3.06
C LEU A 691 -28.59 -2.36 4.35
N GLU A 692 -29.14 -3.48 4.80
CA GLU A 692 -30.04 -3.53 5.94
C GLU A 692 -29.29 -3.89 7.22
N PHE A 693 -29.71 -3.26 8.30
CA PHE A 693 -29.32 -3.55 9.66
C PHE A 693 -30.45 -4.31 10.34
N PHE A 694 -30.13 -5.50 10.83
CA PHE A 694 -31.09 -6.39 11.44
C PHE A 694 -31.18 -6.09 12.91
N ARG A 695 -32.39 -5.76 13.38
CA ARG A 695 -32.60 -5.47 14.80
C ARG A 695 -32.44 -6.75 15.61
N VAL A 696 -31.52 -6.72 16.57
CA VAL A 696 -31.39 -7.76 17.57
C VAL A 696 -32.60 -7.61 18.50
N SER A 697 -33.67 -8.36 18.25
CA SER A 697 -34.94 -8.22 18.98
C SER A 697 -34.82 -8.63 20.46
N ARG A 698 -35.80 -8.22 21.29
CA ARG A 698 -35.96 -8.58 22.73
C ARG A 698 -36.27 -10.07 22.95
N MET A 699 -35.66 -10.95 22.17
CA MET A 699 -35.91 -12.38 22.26
C MET A 699 -35.38 -12.91 23.58
N HIS A 700 -36.27 -13.61 24.29
CA HIS A 700 -36.10 -14.09 25.66
C HIS A 700 -34.70 -14.64 25.94
N SER A 701 -34.23 -14.40 27.17
CA SER A 701 -33.01 -14.90 27.82
C SER A 701 -32.88 -16.44 27.90
N SER A 702 -33.64 -17.19 27.09
CA SER A 702 -33.53 -18.63 26.94
C SER A 702 -32.61 -18.94 25.75
N GLY A 703 -31.45 -19.55 26.00
CA GLY A 703 -30.43 -19.84 24.99
C GLY A 703 -30.97 -20.59 23.75
N LEU A 704 -31.30 -19.83 22.70
CA LEU A 704 -31.75 -20.35 21.40
C LEU A 704 -30.53 -20.83 20.61
N ALA A 705 -30.71 -21.91 19.84
CA ALA A 705 -29.67 -22.41 18.94
C ALA A 705 -29.42 -21.39 17.82
N GLY A 706 -28.15 -21.10 17.51
CA GLY A 706 -27.73 -20.10 16.51
C GLY A 706 -28.49 -20.15 15.17
N LYS A 707 -28.76 -21.34 14.62
CA LYS A 707 -29.53 -21.49 13.37
C LYS A 707 -30.97 -20.96 13.46
N LYS A 708 -31.62 -21.12 14.62
CA LYS A 708 -32.97 -20.61 14.85
C LYS A 708 -32.95 -19.08 14.98
N ILE A 709 -31.93 -18.54 15.64
CA ILE A 709 -31.68 -17.09 15.73
C ILE A 709 -31.54 -16.47 14.33
N LEU A 710 -30.77 -17.10 13.43
CA LEU A 710 -30.63 -16.62 12.05
C LEU A 710 -31.97 -16.56 11.32
N SER A 711 -32.81 -17.60 11.46
CA SER A 711 -34.14 -17.60 10.82
C SER A 711 -35.08 -16.55 11.40
N GLU A 712 -34.98 -16.24 12.70
CA GLU A 712 -35.78 -15.21 13.35
C GLU A 712 -35.29 -13.80 12.97
N LEU A 713 -33.97 -13.57 12.94
CA LEU A 713 -33.36 -12.31 12.46
C LEU A 713 -33.67 -12.06 10.98
N ALA A 714 -33.67 -13.09 10.15
CA ALA A 714 -34.08 -12.97 8.75
C ALA A 714 -35.54 -12.52 8.59
N SER A 715 -36.36 -12.69 9.62
CA SER A 715 -37.76 -12.23 9.67
C SER A 715 -38.00 -11.00 10.55
N SER A 716 -36.96 -10.45 11.18
CA SER A 716 -37.07 -9.32 12.11
C SER A 716 -37.24 -7.99 11.37
N GLU A 717 -37.69 -6.97 12.10
CA GLU A 717 -37.64 -5.58 11.60
C GLU A 717 -36.20 -5.22 11.21
N THR A 718 -36.05 -4.66 10.01
CA THR A 718 -34.79 -4.14 9.52
C THR A 718 -34.82 -2.63 9.45
N GLU A 719 -33.65 -2.02 9.68
CA GLU A 719 -33.43 -0.61 9.47
C GLU A 719 -32.44 -0.41 8.33
N ARG A 720 -32.70 0.56 7.47
CA ARG A 720 -31.81 0.91 6.34
C ARG A 720 -30.90 2.10 6.64
N LYS A 721 -31.15 2.77 7.76
CA LYS A 721 -30.27 3.79 8.32
C LYS A 721 -29.41 3.08 9.37
N GLU A 722 -28.13 3.42 9.45
CA GLU A 722 -27.34 3.09 10.63
C GLU A 722 -28.02 3.78 11.84
N PRO A 723 -28.62 3.01 12.76
CA PRO A 723 -29.43 3.59 13.82
C PRO A 723 -28.57 4.36 14.83
N ASP A 724 -29.10 5.46 15.35
CA ASP A 724 -28.50 6.17 16.48
C ASP A 724 -28.40 5.17 17.65
N GLY A 725 -27.17 4.83 18.07
CA GLY A 725 -26.94 3.78 19.07
C GLY A 725 -26.66 2.39 18.52
N PHE A 726 -26.04 2.27 17.34
CA PHE A 726 -25.48 1.02 16.79
C PHE A 726 -24.65 0.23 17.83
N PHE A 727 -23.89 0.93 18.67
CA PHE A 727 -23.08 0.40 19.77
C PHE A 727 -23.79 0.42 21.14
N GLY A 728 -25.11 0.64 21.20
CA GLY A 728 -25.84 0.66 22.47
C GLY A 728 -25.85 -0.71 23.16
N HIS A 729 -25.56 -0.75 24.46
CA HIS A 729 -25.49 -1.96 25.29
C HIS A 729 -26.82 -2.33 25.97
N ASP A 730 -27.94 -1.77 25.52
CA ASP A 730 -29.23 -1.92 26.20
C ASP A 730 -29.82 -3.33 26.06
N LEU A 731 -29.35 -4.12 25.08
CA LEU A 731 -29.81 -5.47 24.78
C LEU A 731 -28.63 -6.46 24.86
N ASN A 732 -28.76 -7.48 25.72
CA ASN A 732 -27.76 -8.54 25.91
C ASN A 732 -28.43 -9.93 25.80
N PRO A 733 -28.96 -10.34 24.64
CA PRO A 733 -29.51 -11.68 24.47
C PRO A 733 -28.40 -12.72 24.54
N ILE A 734 -28.73 -13.90 25.09
CA ILE A 734 -27.80 -15.03 25.20
C ILE A 734 -27.94 -15.91 23.95
N TRP A 735 -26.87 -15.97 23.16
CA TRP A 735 -26.80 -16.83 21.98
C TRP A 735 -26.08 -18.14 22.28
N THR A 736 -26.48 -19.24 21.64
CA THR A 736 -25.85 -20.54 21.87
C THR A 736 -25.30 -21.17 20.59
N LEU A 737 -24.10 -21.75 20.69
CA LEU A 737 -23.40 -22.42 19.61
C LEU A 737 -22.88 -23.77 20.06
N ARG A 738 -23.08 -24.82 19.25
CA ARG A 738 -22.48 -26.14 19.48
C ARG A 738 -21.20 -26.30 18.66
N THR A 739 -20.09 -26.57 19.33
CA THR A 739 -18.79 -26.80 18.68
C THR A 739 -18.64 -28.22 18.17
N GLN A 740 -17.62 -28.46 17.34
CA GLN A 740 -17.23 -29.78 16.83
C GLN A 740 -16.98 -30.80 17.94
N GLN A 741 -16.53 -30.36 19.11
CA GLN A 741 -16.29 -31.23 20.28
C GLN A 741 -17.56 -31.55 21.07
N GLY A 742 -18.73 -31.10 20.60
CA GLY A 742 -20.00 -31.29 21.28
C GLY A 742 -20.24 -30.35 22.46
N LYS A 743 -19.32 -29.41 22.75
CA LYS A 743 -19.50 -28.37 23.78
C LYS A 743 -20.49 -27.32 23.30
N THR A 744 -21.34 -26.82 24.20
CA THR A 744 -22.26 -25.71 23.92
C THR A 744 -21.70 -24.44 24.54
N LEU A 745 -21.38 -23.47 23.69
CA LEU A 745 -20.94 -22.14 24.09
C LEU A 745 -22.14 -21.21 24.18
N GLN A 746 -22.12 -20.32 25.17
CA GLN A 746 -23.14 -19.29 25.34
C GLN A 746 -22.48 -17.94 25.57
N TRP A 747 -22.95 -16.86 24.95
CA TRP A 747 -22.42 -15.53 25.23
C TRP A 747 -23.50 -14.45 25.06
N ASN A 748 -23.26 -13.30 25.66
CA ASN A 748 -24.12 -12.13 25.54
C ASN A 748 -23.73 -11.35 24.29
N VAL A 749 -24.70 -11.14 23.39
CA VAL A 749 -24.47 -10.30 22.21
C VAL A 749 -24.60 -8.84 22.59
N GLN A 750 -23.51 -8.10 22.42
CA GLN A 750 -23.46 -6.68 22.75
C GLN A 750 -23.76 -5.81 21.52
N ALA A 751 -24.95 -5.99 20.94
CA ALA A 751 -25.38 -5.22 19.78
C ALA A 751 -26.91 -5.05 19.75
N ASN A 752 -27.34 -3.83 19.43
CA ASN A 752 -28.74 -3.56 19.11
C ASN A 752 -29.09 -3.94 17.67
N PHE A 753 -28.12 -3.85 16.76
CA PHE A 753 -28.28 -4.10 15.33
C PHE A 753 -27.06 -4.83 14.77
N LEU A 754 -27.29 -5.65 13.74
CA LEU A 754 -26.24 -6.35 13.01
C LEU A 754 -26.28 -5.95 11.54
N SER A 755 -25.13 -5.64 10.96
CA SER A 755 -25.02 -5.45 9.51
C SER A 755 -25.21 -6.79 8.78
N SER A 756 -25.54 -6.74 7.49
CA SER A 756 -25.58 -7.94 6.64
C SER A 756 -24.25 -8.72 6.68
N GLY A 757 -23.10 -8.04 6.71
CA GLY A 757 -21.79 -8.70 6.79
C GLY A 757 -21.54 -9.40 8.12
N THR A 758 -21.94 -8.76 9.22
CA THR A 758 -21.91 -9.38 10.56
C THR A 758 -22.83 -10.60 10.61
N LEU A 759 -24.03 -10.50 10.02
CA LEU A 759 -24.97 -11.61 9.96
C LEU A 759 -24.41 -12.78 9.13
N ALA A 760 -23.69 -12.50 8.04
CA ALA A 760 -22.99 -13.52 7.25
C ALA A 760 -21.88 -14.21 8.04
N LEU A 761 -21.08 -13.45 8.81
CA LEU A 761 -20.09 -13.99 9.74
C LEU A 761 -20.74 -14.96 10.74
N MET A 762 -21.83 -14.54 11.37
CA MET A 762 -22.56 -15.36 12.34
C MET A 762 -23.19 -16.60 11.70
N ASP A 763 -23.70 -16.50 10.47
CA ASP A 763 -24.22 -17.68 9.74
C ASP A 763 -23.11 -18.70 9.45
N PHE A 764 -21.96 -18.26 8.92
CA PHE A 764 -20.83 -19.16 8.70
C PHE A 764 -20.40 -19.86 9.98
N ILE A 765 -20.33 -19.16 11.11
CA ILE A 765 -19.98 -19.75 12.40
C ILE A 765 -21.06 -20.73 12.85
N PHE A 766 -22.33 -20.31 12.94
CA PHE A 766 -23.42 -21.14 13.44
C PHE A 766 -23.71 -22.38 12.60
N THR A 767 -23.50 -22.27 11.29
CA THR A 767 -23.76 -23.36 10.36
C THR A 767 -22.65 -24.40 10.37
N ASN A 768 -21.39 -23.96 10.50
CA ASN A 768 -20.23 -24.82 10.26
C ASN A 768 -19.45 -25.23 11.52
N ALA A 769 -19.61 -24.54 12.66
CA ALA A 769 -18.81 -24.79 13.88
C ALA A 769 -18.97 -26.21 14.48
N SER A 770 -20.03 -26.93 14.12
CA SER A 770 -20.23 -28.33 14.52
C SER A 770 -19.43 -29.34 13.69
N VAL A 771 -18.98 -28.94 12.51
CA VAL A 771 -18.20 -29.77 11.56
C VAL A 771 -16.74 -29.33 11.55
N HIS A 772 -16.51 -28.01 11.57
CA HIS A 772 -15.20 -27.39 11.45
C HIS A 772 -14.78 -26.67 12.75
N PRO A 773 -13.53 -26.81 13.19
CA PRO A 773 -12.93 -25.90 14.17
C PRO A 773 -12.99 -24.45 13.66
N VAL A 774 -13.46 -23.52 14.49
CA VAL A 774 -13.49 -22.09 14.15
C VAL A 774 -12.31 -21.39 14.81
N CYS A 775 -11.55 -20.65 14.02
CA CYS A 775 -10.33 -19.95 14.40
C CYS A 775 -10.34 -18.52 13.86
N PHE A 776 -9.62 -17.62 14.52
CA PHE A 776 -9.45 -16.23 14.12
C PHE A 776 -7.98 -15.86 14.18
N THR A 777 -7.50 -15.03 13.26
CA THR A 777 -6.21 -14.36 13.45
C THR A 777 -6.31 -13.44 14.66
N ARG A 778 -5.18 -13.21 15.34
CA ARG A 778 -5.15 -12.31 16.50
C ARG A 778 -5.31 -10.83 16.14
N ASN A 779 -5.27 -10.52 14.84
CA ASN A 779 -5.43 -9.17 14.29
C ASN A 779 -6.91 -8.74 14.12
N VAL A 780 -7.87 -9.65 14.34
CA VAL A 780 -9.29 -9.34 14.20
C VAL A 780 -9.73 -8.36 15.28
N GLU A 781 -10.42 -7.31 14.88
CA GLU A 781 -10.96 -6.31 15.82
C GLU A 781 -12.07 -6.93 16.68
N TYR A 782 -11.86 -7.01 18.00
CA TYR A 782 -12.81 -7.66 18.91
C TYR A 782 -14.20 -7.00 18.95
N SER A 783 -14.28 -5.69 18.71
CA SER A 783 -15.55 -4.96 18.60
C SER A 783 -16.49 -5.55 17.53
N SER A 784 -15.91 -6.14 16.46
CA SER A 784 -16.65 -6.76 15.35
C SER A 784 -17.22 -8.14 15.68
N LEU A 785 -16.88 -8.71 16.84
CA LEU A 785 -17.25 -10.07 17.27
C LEU A 785 -18.38 -10.10 18.30
N TYR A 786 -18.81 -8.94 18.80
CA TYR A 786 -20.01 -8.75 19.61
C TYR A 786 -20.12 -9.69 20.82
N GLY A 787 -19.04 -9.85 21.59
CA GLY A 787 -19.00 -10.65 22.81
C GLY A 787 -18.53 -12.10 22.60
N LEU A 788 -18.39 -12.55 21.34
CA LEU A 788 -17.92 -13.91 21.01
C LEU A 788 -16.44 -14.11 21.39
N GLU A 789 -15.65 -13.03 21.37
CA GLU A 789 -14.24 -13.01 21.76
C GLU A 789 -14.00 -13.55 23.18
N ASN A 790 -14.99 -13.42 24.07
CA ASN A 790 -14.94 -13.96 25.44
C ASN A 790 -14.95 -15.51 25.49
N ARG A 791 -15.11 -16.17 24.34
CA ARG A 791 -15.08 -17.64 24.17
C ARG A 791 -13.84 -18.13 23.44
N PHE A 792 -12.90 -17.23 23.15
CA PHE A 792 -11.64 -17.57 22.52
C PHE A 792 -10.66 -18.16 23.51
N VAL A 793 -9.89 -19.12 23.03
CA VAL A 793 -8.70 -19.62 23.72
C VAL A 793 -7.49 -19.54 22.82
N SER A 794 -6.37 -19.19 23.43
CA SER A 794 -5.08 -19.12 22.77
C SER A 794 -4.74 -20.49 22.19
N HIS A 795 -4.38 -20.56 20.91
CA HIS A 795 -3.89 -21.79 20.29
C HIS A 795 -2.85 -21.45 19.24
N GLY A 796 -1.57 -21.41 19.64
CA GLY A 796 -0.52 -20.88 18.78
C GLY A 796 -0.79 -19.43 18.41
N LEU A 797 -0.52 -19.05 17.16
CA LEU A 797 -0.71 -17.68 16.66
C LEU A 797 -2.15 -17.35 16.24
N ILE A 798 -3.13 -18.17 16.63
CA ILE A 798 -4.54 -17.93 16.37
C ILE A 798 -5.36 -17.99 17.65
N TRP A 799 -6.56 -17.44 17.60
CA TRP A 799 -7.61 -17.65 18.58
C TRP A 799 -8.50 -18.78 18.11
N LYS A 800 -8.73 -19.78 18.98
CA LYS A 800 -9.63 -20.89 18.70
C LYS A 800 -10.92 -20.74 19.50
N LEU A 801 -12.05 -20.96 18.86
CA LEU A 801 -13.35 -20.95 19.53
C LEU A 801 -13.56 -22.25 20.34
N GLY A 802 -13.89 -22.13 21.63
CA GLY A 802 -14.45 -23.24 22.41
C GLY A 802 -13.63 -23.80 23.58
N GLY A 803 -12.82 -22.98 24.26
CA GLY A 803 -12.23 -23.39 25.54
C GLY A 803 -13.14 -23.18 26.75
N GLU A 804 -12.76 -23.79 27.88
CA GLU A 804 -13.44 -23.63 29.17
C GLU A 804 -13.21 -22.23 29.75
N GLU A 805 -14.25 -21.68 30.38
CA GLU A 805 -14.20 -20.44 31.14
C GLU A 805 -13.25 -20.66 32.34
N ASN A 806 -12.09 -20.00 32.35
CA ASN A 806 -11.22 -19.84 33.55
C ASN A 806 -10.83 -21.11 34.34
N SER A 807 -10.83 -22.30 33.75
CA SER A 807 -10.20 -23.47 34.39
C SER A 807 -8.69 -23.43 34.15
N GLN A 808 -7.87 -23.56 35.21
CA GLN A 808 -6.42 -23.77 35.09
C GLN A 808 -6.12 -24.72 33.91
N LYS A 809 -5.36 -24.25 32.91
CA LYS A 809 -4.96 -25.10 31.78
C LYS A 809 -4.23 -26.31 32.32
N GLY A 810 -4.81 -27.51 32.22
CA GLY A 810 -4.13 -28.72 32.70
C GLY A 810 -2.76 -28.88 32.04
N ARG A 811 -1.78 -29.44 32.77
CA ARG A 811 -0.38 -29.64 32.32
C ARG A 811 -0.26 -30.20 30.89
N ASN A 812 -1.13 -31.15 30.51
CA ASN A 812 -1.14 -31.72 29.15
C ASN A 812 -1.49 -30.71 28.05
N SER A 813 -2.33 -29.71 28.33
CA SER A 813 -2.65 -28.63 27.39
C SER A 813 -1.45 -27.72 27.19
N VAL A 814 -0.79 -27.33 28.28
CA VAL A 814 0.43 -26.51 28.25
C VAL A 814 1.53 -27.19 27.44
N MET A 815 1.74 -28.50 27.63
CA MET A 815 2.73 -29.26 26.85
C MET A 815 2.39 -29.33 25.35
N LYS A 816 1.10 -29.34 24.98
CA LYS A 816 0.69 -29.29 23.56
C LYS A 816 0.93 -27.91 22.95
N GLU A 817 0.67 -26.85 23.71
CA GLU A 817 0.97 -25.48 23.29
C GLU A 817 2.48 -25.27 23.14
N LEU A 818 3.29 -25.85 24.04
CA LEU A 818 4.75 -25.87 23.91
C LEU A 818 5.20 -26.58 22.63
N ALA A 819 4.68 -27.77 22.33
CA ALA A 819 5.01 -28.47 21.10
C ALA A 819 4.63 -27.65 19.85
N LEU A 820 3.46 -27.02 19.87
CA LEU A 820 3.01 -26.14 18.79
C LEU A 820 3.95 -24.93 18.63
N PHE A 821 4.33 -24.28 19.73
CA PHE A 821 5.25 -23.14 19.70
C PHE A 821 6.64 -23.52 19.24
N SER A 822 7.19 -24.61 19.75
CA SER A 822 8.55 -25.05 19.42
C SER A 822 8.66 -25.56 17.99
N ASP A 823 7.72 -26.39 17.53
CA ASP A 823 7.85 -27.16 16.29
C ASP A 823 7.16 -26.51 15.09
N SER A 824 6.05 -25.77 15.31
CA SER A 824 5.18 -25.30 14.23
C SER A 824 5.27 -23.81 13.95
N ILE A 825 5.68 -23.02 14.95
CA ILE A 825 5.86 -21.58 14.84
C ILE A 825 7.34 -21.29 14.66
N GLN A 826 7.66 -20.59 13.58
CA GLN A 826 9.01 -20.12 13.29
C GLN A 826 8.91 -18.75 12.67
N ILE A 827 9.60 -17.78 13.27
CA ILE A 827 9.70 -16.42 12.78
C ILE A 827 11.20 -16.13 12.49
N SER A 828 11.46 -15.39 11.41
CA SER A 828 12.78 -15.17 10.77
C SER A 828 13.94 -14.69 11.70
N ARG A 829 15.17 -14.84 11.18
CA ARG A 829 16.52 -14.92 11.81
C ARG A 829 17.22 -13.59 12.20
N GLU A 830 18.35 -13.72 12.91
CA GLU A 830 19.20 -12.69 13.56
C GLU A 830 19.61 -11.45 12.73
N ASP A 831 19.54 -11.47 11.40
CA ASP A 831 20.08 -10.39 10.54
C ASP A 831 19.01 -9.55 9.81
N THR A 832 17.73 -9.66 10.19
CA THR A 832 16.63 -9.03 9.44
C THR A 832 16.15 -7.71 10.03
N TRP A 833 16.23 -6.63 9.25
CA TRP A 833 15.54 -5.39 9.58
C TRP A 833 14.02 -5.53 9.40
N TYR A 834 13.30 -5.45 10.51
CA TYR A 834 11.84 -5.33 10.52
C TYR A 834 11.44 -3.87 10.39
N ASP A 835 10.91 -3.48 9.23
CA ASP A 835 10.30 -2.16 9.03
C ASP A 835 8.99 -1.99 9.82
N TYR A 836 8.40 -0.80 9.80
CA TYR A 836 7.17 -0.49 10.51
C TYR A 836 6.04 -1.52 10.25
N SER A 837 5.87 -1.96 9.00
CA SER A 837 4.83 -2.95 8.64
C SER A 837 5.14 -4.31 9.26
N CYS A 838 6.40 -4.73 9.25
CA CYS A 838 6.87 -5.96 9.90
C CYS A 838 6.62 -5.93 11.41
N ARG A 839 7.00 -4.84 12.08
CA ARG A 839 6.83 -4.67 13.53
C ARG A 839 5.36 -4.64 13.93
N GLN A 840 4.53 -3.94 13.15
CA GLN A 840 3.08 -3.90 13.37
C GLN A 840 2.45 -5.29 13.20
N ALA A 841 2.79 -6.02 12.14
CA ALA A 841 2.26 -7.37 11.91
C ALA A 841 2.65 -8.34 13.02
N LEU A 842 3.91 -8.30 13.49
CA LEU A 842 4.38 -9.10 14.64
C LEU A 842 3.63 -8.76 15.92
N SER A 843 3.50 -7.48 16.23
CA SER A 843 2.78 -7.01 17.42
C SER A 843 1.33 -7.49 17.41
N LEU A 844 0.60 -7.23 16.32
CA LEU A 844 -0.80 -7.63 16.18
C LEU A 844 -0.98 -9.16 16.19
N SER A 845 0.02 -9.91 15.69
CA SER A 845 -0.03 -11.37 15.71
C SER A 845 0.03 -11.98 17.11
N GLY A 846 0.30 -11.18 18.16
CA GLY A 846 0.37 -11.63 19.54
C GLY A 846 1.50 -12.63 19.82
N TYR A 847 2.51 -12.74 18.95
CA TYR A 847 3.62 -13.68 19.07
C TYR A 847 4.32 -13.57 20.44
N ARG A 848 4.70 -12.34 20.83
CA ARG A 848 5.33 -12.08 22.13
C ARG A 848 4.41 -12.40 23.29
N GLN A 849 3.16 -11.95 23.25
CA GLN A 849 2.21 -12.19 24.33
C GLN A 849 1.99 -13.69 24.56
N MET A 850 1.85 -14.45 23.47
CA MET A 850 1.71 -15.90 23.54
C MET A 850 2.93 -16.58 24.17
N SER A 851 4.16 -16.14 23.88
CA SER A 851 5.35 -16.71 24.52
C SER A 851 5.40 -16.40 26.02
N LEU A 852 4.99 -15.19 26.43
CA LEU A 852 4.95 -14.80 27.84
C LEU A 852 3.92 -15.61 28.63
N ASP A 853 2.72 -15.77 28.07
CA ASP A 853 1.65 -16.57 28.67
C ASP A 853 2.06 -18.04 28.80
N LEU A 854 2.67 -18.62 27.76
CA LEU A 854 3.16 -20.00 27.80
C LEU A 854 4.28 -20.19 28.82
N ALA A 855 5.21 -19.25 28.93
CA ALA A 855 6.27 -19.29 29.93
C ALA A 855 5.71 -19.22 31.36
N ARG A 856 4.71 -18.36 31.60
CA ARG A 856 4.01 -18.26 32.89
C ARG A 856 3.31 -19.57 33.24
N ASP A 857 2.57 -20.15 32.31
CA ASP A 857 1.89 -21.43 32.47
C ASP A 857 2.90 -22.56 32.79
N LEU A 858 4.08 -22.58 32.16
CA LEU A 858 5.13 -23.57 32.41
C LEU A 858 5.74 -23.43 33.82
N LEU A 859 5.96 -22.20 34.29
CA LEU A 859 6.48 -21.93 35.63
C LEU A 859 5.51 -22.37 36.72
N GLU A 860 4.20 -22.20 36.52
CA GLU A 860 3.17 -22.71 37.45
C GLU A 860 3.25 -24.23 37.64
N TYR A 861 3.72 -24.95 36.62
CA TYR A 861 3.94 -26.40 36.65
C TYR A 861 5.36 -26.84 37.04
N GLY A 862 6.24 -25.89 37.41
CA GLY A 862 7.63 -26.16 37.79
C GLY A 862 8.54 -26.54 36.62
N GLU A 863 8.20 -26.14 35.40
CA GLU A 863 8.94 -26.47 34.17
C GLU A 863 9.89 -25.33 33.76
N GLU A 864 10.74 -24.87 34.68
CA GLU A 864 11.61 -23.69 34.54
C GLU A 864 12.47 -23.71 33.26
N LYS A 865 13.10 -24.84 32.95
CA LYS A 865 13.95 -24.98 31.74
C LYS A 865 13.18 -24.73 30.45
N LYS A 866 11.95 -25.25 30.35
CA LYS A 866 11.11 -25.06 29.16
C LYS A 866 10.60 -23.63 29.08
N ALA A 867 10.31 -23.00 30.22
CA ALA A 867 9.95 -21.58 30.26
C ALA A 867 11.11 -20.71 29.75
N SER A 868 12.34 -20.98 30.20
CA SER A 868 13.56 -20.33 29.68
C SER A 868 13.70 -20.53 28.16
N GLU A 869 13.55 -21.76 27.66
CA GLU A 869 13.64 -22.06 26.22
C GLU A 869 12.62 -21.26 25.39
N VAL A 870 11.38 -21.14 25.87
CA VAL A 870 10.32 -20.34 25.21
C VAL A 870 10.68 -18.85 25.17
N LEU A 871 11.14 -18.30 26.30
CA LEU A 871 11.50 -16.88 26.41
C LEU A 871 12.71 -16.54 25.55
N ARG A 872 13.73 -17.40 25.55
CA ARG A 872 14.92 -17.26 24.71
C ARG A 872 14.57 -17.30 23.24
N LYS A 873 13.82 -18.31 22.79
CA LYS A 873 13.34 -18.38 21.41
C LYS A 873 12.61 -17.09 20.99
N SER A 874 11.73 -16.57 21.84
CA SER A 874 10.99 -15.34 21.55
C SER A 874 11.88 -14.10 21.47
N LEU A 875 12.90 -13.99 22.33
CA LEU A 875 13.87 -12.89 22.31
C LEU A 875 14.86 -13.00 21.14
N ASP A 876 15.22 -14.22 20.74
CA ASP A 876 16.12 -14.47 19.61
C ASP A 876 15.42 -14.19 18.27
N GLU A 877 14.15 -14.64 18.09
CA GLU A 877 13.37 -14.44 16.86
C GLU A 877 12.80 -13.01 16.72
N TRP A 878 12.53 -12.32 17.83
CA TRP A 878 12.08 -10.92 17.82
C TRP A 878 12.77 -10.08 18.90
N PRO A 879 14.03 -9.68 18.69
CA PRO A 879 14.83 -8.97 19.70
C PRO A 879 14.15 -7.72 20.27
N TYR A 880 14.47 -7.42 21.53
CA TYR A 880 13.98 -6.20 22.19
C TYR A 880 14.26 -4.96 21.33
N SER A 881 13.26 -4.09 21.25
CA SER A 881 13.27 -2.90 20.42
C SER A 881 12.38 -1.84 21.06
N PRO A 882 12.70 -0.54 20.93
CA PRO A 882 11.87 0.54 21.47
C PRO A 882 10.44 0.57 20.91
N TYR A 883 10.21 -0.11 19.78
CA TYR A 883 8.93 -0.15 19.10
C TYR A 883 7.95 -1.18 19.68
N GLN A 884 8.39 -2.00 20.65
CA GLN A 884 7.55 -2.99 21.33
C GLN A 884 6.82 -2.39 22.53
N GLU A 885 5.77 -3.06 22.98
CA GLU A 885 5.08 -2.69 24.21
C GLU A 885 6.02 -2.87 25.41
N GLN A 886 6.35 -1.77 26.08
CA GLN A 886 7.36 -1.74 27.14
C GLN A 886 6.93 -2.53 28.38
N ALA A 887 5.63 -2.54 28.70
CA ALA A 887 5.09 -3.30 29.82
C ALA A 887 5.31 -4.82 29.67
N GLY A 888 5.06 -5.36 28.47
CA GLY A 888 5.32 -6.77 28.17
C GLY A 888 6.81 -7.15 28.27
N MET A 889 7.73 -6.20 28.05
CA MET A 889 9.16 -6.43 28.19
C MET A 889 9.64 -6.47 29.65
N LEU A 890 8.98 -5.71 30.54
CA LEU A 890 9.19 -5.86 31.99
C LEU A 890 8.73 -7.24 32.47
N ASP A 891 7.60 -7.73 31.96
CA ASP A 891 7.10 -9.07 32.28
C ASP A 891 8.04 -10.16 31.74
N ALA A 892 8.56 -10.00 30.52
CA ALA A 892 9.58 -10.88 29.97
C ALA A 892 10.83 -10.97 30.87
N ALA A 893 11.32 -9.84 31.38
CA ALA A 893 12.45 -9.81 32.31
C ALA A 893 12.13 -10.51 33.65
N ARG A 894 10.93 -10.31 34.20
CA ARG A 894 10.47 -11.04 35.40
C ARG A 894 10.43 -12.55 35.17
N LEU A 895 9.86 -13.00 34.06
CA LEU A 895 9.76 -14.42 33.73
C LEU A 895 11.13 -15.05 33.48
N LEU A 896 12.07 -14.33 32.84
CA LEU A 896 13.45 -14.79 32.68
C LEU A 896 14.10 -15.04 34.05
N MET A 897 13.97 -14.07 34.96
CA MET A 897 14.47 -14.20 36.34
C MET A 897 13.88 -15.42 37.05
N LEU A 898 12.55 -15.61 36.96
CA LEU A 898 11.85 -16.74 37.58
C LEU A 898 12.22 -18.10 36.94
N SER A 899 12.61 -18.12 35.67
CA SER A 899 13.06 -19.31 34.96
C SER A 899 14.54 -19.67 35.16
N GLY A 900 15.28 -18.85 35.92
CA GLY A 900 16.70 -19.05 36.21
C GLY A 900 17.68 -18.33 35.26
N GLU A 901 17.20 -17.54 34.31
CA GLU A 901 18.01 -16.78 33.34
C GLU A 901 18.31 -15.35 33.83
N ARG A 902 18.92 -15.25 35.02
CA ARG A 902 19.12 -13.95 35.69
C ARG A 902 19.96 -12.97 34.87
N GLU A 903 21.06 -13.41 34.25
CA GLU A 903 21.93 -12.52 33.46
C GLU A 903 21.18 -11.90 32.26
N GLN A 904 20.33 -12.67 31.59
CA GLN A 904 19.53 -12.17 30.47
C GLN A 904 18.46 -11.18 30.95
N ALA A 905 17.83 -11.46 32.10
CA ALA A 905 16.88 -10.54 32.72
C ALA A 905 17.55 -9.20 33.09
N GLU A 906 18.75 -9.25 33.66
CA GLU A 906 19.53 -8.05 34.00
C GLU A 906 19.88 -7.23 32.76
N GLN A 907 20.34 -7.86 31.68
CA GLN A 907 20.65 -7.18 30.43
C GLN A 907 19.40 -6.54 29.81
N LEU A 908 18.26 -7.24 29.82
CA LEU A 908 17.01 -6.72 29.29
C LEU A 908 16.53 -5.50 30.10
N VAL A 909 16.58 -5.54 31.42
CA VAL A 909 16.23 -4.39 32.29
C VAL A 909 17.12 -3.18 32.04
N ARG A 910 18.42 -3.38 31.82
CA ARG A 910 19.34 -2.30 31.46
C ARG A 910 18.99 -1.66 30.12
N ASN A 911 18.70 -2.48 29.10
CA ASN A 911 18.28 -2.00 27.78
C ASN A 911 16.96 -1.22 27.86
N ILE A 912 16.00 -1.73 28.63
CA ILE A 912 14.71 -1.06 28.86
C ILE A 912 14.91 0.30 29.53
N SER A 913 15.72 0.36 30.60
CA SER A 913 16.03 1.61 31.31
C SER A 913 16.67 2.63 30.39
N TYR A 914 17.73 2.25 29.68
CA TYR A 914 18.47 3.14 28.79
C TYR A 914 17.56 3.78 27.73
N ILE A 915 16.78 2.97 27.01
CA ILE A 915 15.90 3.46 25.94
C ILE A 915 14.85 4.44 26.45
N ASN A 916 14.16 4.09 27.54
CA ASN A 916 13.06 4.91 28.04
C ASN A 916 13.60 6.20 28.67
N LEU A 917 14.79 6.20 29.28
CA LEU A 917 15.43 7.42 29.78
C LEU A 917 15.83 8.35 28.62
N GLN A 918 16.34 7.82 27.50
CA GLN A 918 16.62 8.64 26.31
C GLN A 918 15.38 9.36 25.79
N ASP A 919 14.24 8.66 25.75
CA ASP A 919 12.97 9.31 25.39
C ASP A 919 12.61 10.43 26.37
N VAL A 920 12.73 10.21 27.69
CA VAL A 920 12.48 11.26 28.69
C VAL A 920 13.36 12.48 28.42
N TYR A 921 14.65 12.30 28.16
CA TYR A 921 15.55 13.39 27.82
C TYR A 921 15.14 14.10 26.54
N PHE A 922 14.81 13.36 25.48
CA PHE A 922 14.30 13.95 24.24
C PHE A 922 13.09 14.84 24.51
N TYR A 923 12.07 14.34 25.20
CA TYR A 923 10.85 15.12 25.46
C TYR A 923 11.15 16.34 26.33
N PHE A 924 11.94 16.16 27.40
CA PHE A 924 12.28 17.25 28.32
C PHE A 924 13.05 18.36 27.61
N TYR A 925 14.13 18.02 26.88
CA TYR A 925 14.97 19.00 26.21
C TYR A 925 14.41 19.52 24.88
N SER A 926 13.36 18.90 24.36
CA SER A 926 12.59 19.42 23.21
C SER A 926 11.47 20.38 23.65
N GLY A 927 11.29 20.60 24.95
CA GLY A 927 10.32 21.56 25.49
C GLY A 927 8.89 21.04 25.55
N PHE A 928 8.69 19.72 25.61
CA PHE A 928 7.37 19.15 25.87
C PHE A 928 6.94 19.41 27.32
N ASP A 929 5.62 19.42 27.54
CA ASP A 929 5.06 19.59 28.88
C ASP A 929 5.48 18.44 29.80
N THR A 930 6.07 18.80 30.94
CA THR A 930 6.44 17.89 32.02
C THR A 930 5.26 17.05 32.53
N GLU A 931 4.02 17.55 32.46
CA GLU A 931 2.84 16.79 32.85
C GLU A 931 2.60 15.58 31.93
N HIS A 932 2.82 15.74 30.62
CA HIS A 932 2.72 14.65 29.66
C HIS A 932 3.76 13.57 29.94
N ILE A 933 5.00 13.98 30.18
CA ILE A 933 6.11 13.06 30.52
C ILE A 933 5.77 12.29 31.81
N ARG A 934 5.28 12.99 32.84
CA ARG A 934 4.90 12.39 34.12
C ARG A 934 3.82 11.33 33.96
N ARG A 935 2.74 11.65 33.24
CA ARG A 935 1.61 10.73 33.00
C ARG A 935 2.05 9.49 32.20
N LYS A 936 2.95 9.65 31.24
CA LYS A 936 3.40 8.57 30.36
C LYS A 936 4.43 7.65 31.01
N TYR A 937 5.41 8.20 31.73
CA TYR A 937 6.61 7.46 32.13
C TYR A 937 6.70 7.11 33.62
N CYS A 938 6.13 7.91 34.54
CA CYS A 938 6.37 7.68 35.98
C CYS A 938 5.82 6.35 36.49
N GLY A 939 4.65 5.91 35.99
CA GLY A 939 4.10 4.59 36.33
C GLY A 939 5.03 3.46 35.89
N PHE A 940 5.50 3.54 34.64
CA PHE A 940 6.43 2.58 34.06
C PHE A 940 7.77 2.52 34.82
N PHE A 941 8.40 3.67 35.09
CA PHE A 941 9.68 3.70 35.82
C PHE A 941 9.56 3.23 37.27
N LYS A 942 8.39 3.38 37.90
CA LYS A 942 8.12 2.79 39.22
C LYS A 942 8.19 1.27 39.19
N GLU A 943 7.58 0.66 38.18
CA GLU A 943 7.62 -0.79 37.98
C GLU A 943 9.02 -1.28 37.61
N LEU A 944 9.70 -0.59 36.69
CA LEU A 944 11.09 -0.87 36.31
C LEU A 944 12.04 -0.78 37.51
N LYS A 945 11.90 0.26 38.36
CA LYS A 945 12.67 0.42 39.61
C LYS A 945 12.41 -0.72 40.59
N SER A 946 11.16 -1.18 40.72
CA SER A 946 10.82 -2.34 41.56
C SER A 946 11.54 -3.59 41.08
N LEU A 947 11.48 -3.86 39.78
CA LEU A 947 12.14 -5.02 39.17
C LEU A 947 13.67 -4.94 39.27
N ALA A 948 14.25 -3.76 39.06
CA ALA A 948 15.69 -3.53 39.23
C ALA A 948 16.14 -3.82 40.67
N LYS A 949 15.33 -3.49 41.69
CA LYS A 949 15.59 -3.85 43.09
C LYS A 949 15.51 -5.35 43.33
N GLU A 950 14.53 -6.03 42.73
CA GLU A 950 14.40 -7.50 42.80
C GLU A 950 15.63 -8.21 42.18
N LEU A 951 16.19 -7.65 41.11
CA LEU A 951 17.41 -8.15 40.45
C LEU A 951 18.73 -7.64 41.08
N GLU A 952 18.66 -6.85 42.15
CA GLU A 952 19.82 -6.23 42.82
C GLU A 952 20.66 -5.28 41.93
N LEU A 953 20.05 -4.69 40.91
CA LEU A 953 20.64 -3.69 40.00
C LEU A 953 20.64 -2.30 40.64
N LYS A 954 21.60 -2.07 41.55
CA LYS A 954 21.73 -0.81 42.30
C LYS A 954 21.99 0.40 41.42
N ASP A 955 22.78 0.24 40.38
CA ASP A 955 23.13 1.30 39.44
C ASP A 955 21.91 1.82 38.68
N VAL A 956 21.09 0.92 38.11
CA VAL A 956 19.84 1.28 37.42
C VAL A 956 18.86 1.94 38.40
N THR A 957 18.77 1.43 39.63
CA THR A 957 17.91 2.02 40.66
C THR A 957 18.33 3.45 41.01
N ILE A 958 19.64 3.69 41.18
CA ILE A 958 20.20 5.02 41.48
C ILE A 958 19.99 5.96 40.31
N GLU A 959 20.19 5.51 39.07
CA GLU A 959 19.99 6.31 37.86
C GLU A 959 18.53 6.79 37.76
N ILE A 960 17.56 5.88 37.89
CA ILE A 960 16.13 6.23 37.89
C ILE A 960 15.82 7.23 39.02
N ASP A 961 16.39 7.06 40.20
CA ASP A 961 16.18 7.98 41.33
C ASP A 961 16.79 9.35 41.06
N MET A 962 18.00 9.43 40.53
CA MET A 962 18.64 10.72 40.23
C MET A 962 17.88 11.49 39.15
N GLU A 963 17.46 10.81 38.09
CA GLU A 963 16.90 11.45 36.90
C GLU A 963 15.41 11.80 37.06
N LEU A 964 14.65 10.97 37.79
CA LEU A 964 13.19 11.09 37.84
C LEU A 964 12.64 11.49 39.21
N HIS A 965 13.44 11.56 40.28
CA HIS A 965 12.92 11.90 41.62
C HIS A 965 12.20 13.26 41.65
N SER A 966 12.73 14.27 40.95
CA SER A 966 12.09 15.59 40.86
C SER A 966 10.84 15.62 39.97
N MET A 967 10.69 14.65 39.07
CA MET A 967 9.58 14.60 38.10
C MET A 967 8.45 13.66 38.55
N CYS A 968 8.76 12.58 39.26
CA CYS A 968 7.86 11.46 39.54
C CYS A 968 7.54 11.25 41.03
N ASP A 969 8.03 12.11 41.93
CA ASP A 969 7.82 12.02 43.40
C ASP A 969 8.20 10.64 43.98
N PHE A 970 9.33 10.07 43.52
CA PHE A 970 9.81 8.72 43.87
C PHE A 970 10.46 8.58 45.24
#